data_AF-A0A2K9ECG5-F1
#
_entry.id   AF-A0A2K9ECG5-F1
#
_cell.length_a   1.000
_cell.length_b   1.000
_cell.length_c   1.000
_cell.angle_alpha   90.00
_cell.angle_beta   90.00
_cell.angle_gamma   90.00
#
_symmetry.space_group_name_H-M   'P 1'
#
loop_
_entity.id
_entity.type
_entity.pdbx_description
1 polymer ?
#
loop_
_entity_poly.entity_id
_entity_poly.type
_entity_poly.pdbx_seq_one_letter_code
_entity_poly.pdbx_strand_id
1 'polypeptide(L)'
;MKFKKILASVIAFVMSTGLIWATPLNAGRVHEERIVYDNFEINYDGWCNIGESTILSAVENLGHNSTRGMMVTNRLSKNDGAYSQKGLYLDGGKSYNYSVFVKHDGDGIETFNLSLSYQDIKTGELYSEVIATESAAGGEWTKLSAEYKAPKTASDITLSITTDSTVDFIFDDVTITEKKRINTNTVSAANGNVGLKDMYANYFRVGSVLNSGTVNNSTITAMILKEFNSITLENEMKPDATLVQSGSTNTNIRVSLNRAASILNFCAQNNIAVRGHTLVWHSQTPEWFFKDNFQNNGSWASQSVMDQRMESYIKNMFAEIKRQYPSLNLYAYDVVNEAVSDDANRTRNFGGAREPGYGNGRSPWVQIYGDNKFIEKAFEYARKYAPEGCKLYYNDYNEYWDHKRDCIVAMCTSLYNKGLLDGVGMQSHINSDMNGFTGIQTYTTALHKYINIGCDVQITELDISTENGKFSAQQQADKYKAVFQAAIDVNKNSNKGKVTAICVWGPNDANTWIGSENAPLLFDRNNQPKAAYHALASLVPQSEWGDGSNPNDGGTTQPKGPDGNGYYYYDTFEDSMGQWNNRGPAEVALSNRASYKGSGALFVSGRTDAWNGAQRALSPITYVPGNKYCFSSVAMFTGGATSATFCMKLQYVDSNGDPQYDTIDMKTAVANQWVHLYNPEYTIPADATDMYVYVETAEGTMDFYVDEAIGAVAGTVITGPGETKFKLGDVNFDGIIDSIDLVVAMRGILQEGFSSEAAERAADVNQDGEVNSNDMALLSRYILEIIDRFPVEEEPEPWEPEPEEPEDPGKPPFNYDPALQYRPAPNSYLTQCPQPGRIVRETYNSINGMKSLNVYLPYGYDPNKKYNIFYLMHGGGENENTIFSNDVNLHLILDHMIMNGDIEPMIVVTPTFNGGNCTAQNFYREFRENVIPFVESKYSTYAESTTPEGIAASRMHRAFGGFSMGAVATWAVMVNCLDYVGYFMPLSGDHWSGNSAHDKAYSIASAIDRSGLSKREYFILAATGSEDIAYPNVAPQIEVMKTLPQFDYTSDFSKGNFYFLVAPGLTHWWGYVRHYIYDALPYFFHEG
;
A
#
# COMPACT_ATOMS: atom_id res chain seq x y z
N MET A 1 40.15 -63.17 -48.22
CA MET A 1 39.86 -63.14 -46.77
C MET A 1 40.17 -61.81 -46.05
N LYS A 2 40.59 -60.72 -46.73
CA LYS A 2 40.70 -59.37 -46.12
C LYS A 2 39.60 -58.37 -46.50
N PHE A 3 38.76 -58.69 -47.50
CA PHE A 3 37.64 -57.80 -47.92
C PHE A 3 36.32 -57.97 -47.14
N LYS A 4 36.13 -59.09 -46.43
CA LYS A 4 34.93 -59.30 -45.60
C LYS A 4 35.00 -58.68 -44.19
N LYS A 5 36.19 -58.25 -43.73
CA LYS A 5 36.34 -57.51 -42.47
C LYS A 5 36.13 -56.00 -42.63
N ILE A 6 36.39 -55.43 -43.82
CA ILE A 6 36.21 -53.99 -44.06
C ILE A 6 34.73 -53.64 -44.27
N LEU A 7 33.95 -54.51 -44.93
CA LEU A 7 32.51 -54.25 -45.14
C LEU A 7 31.68 -54.36 -43.85
N ALA A 8 32.10 -55.20 -42.89
CA ALA A 8 31.48 -55.25 -41.56
C ALA A 8 31.80 -54.00 -40.72
N SER A 9 32.98 -53.39 -40.89
CA SER A 9 33.35 -52.15 -40.21
C SER A 9 32.60 -50.92 -40.75
N VAL A 10 32.33 -50.87 -42.07
CA VAL A 10 31.59 -49.75 -42.66
C VAL A 10 30.09 -49.82 -42.34
N ILE A 11 29.49 -51.02 -42.28
CA ILE A 11 28.08 -51.16 -41.86
C ILE A 11 27.92 -50.89 -40.35
N ALA A 12 28.90 -51.23 -39.51
CA ALA A 12 28.89 -50.84 -38.10
C ALA A 12 29.07 -49.32 -37.89
N PHE A 13 29.86 -48.65 -38.74
CA PHE A 13 30.06 -47.20 -38.66
C PHE A 13 28.86 -46.39 -39.16
N VAL A 14 28.13 -46.91 -40.16
CA VAL A 14 26.88 -46.30 -40.66
C VAL A 14 25.67 -46.59 -39.76
N MET A 15 25.74 -47.63 -38.92
CA MET A 15 24.73 -47.89 -37.87
C MET A 15 25.00 -47.13 -36.56
N SER A 16 26.18 -46.53 -36.38
CA SER A 16 26.51 -45.63 -35.27
C SER A 16 26.30 -44.14 -35.58
N THR A 17 25.90 -43.78 -36.79
CA THR A 17 25.50 -42.41 -37.16
C THR A 17 23.99 -42.23 -37.31
N GLY A 18 23.20 -43.29 -37.04
CA GLY A 18 21.73 -43.30 -37.06
C GLY A 18 21.04 -43.29 -35.69
N LEU A 19 21.79 -43.12 -34.60
CA LEU A 19 21.27 -43.03 -33.21
C LEU A 19 21.71 -41.70 -32.57
N ILE A 20 21.30 -40.59 -33.18
CA ILE A 20 21.22 -39.27 -32.52
C ILE A 20 19.80 -38.71 -32.68
N TRP A 21 18.80 -39.58 -32.64
CA TRP A 21 17.41 -39.20 -32.50
C TRP A 21 16.82 -40.14 -31.44
N ALA A 22 16.33 -39.56 -30.34
CA ALA A 22 15.83 -40.21 -29.11
C ALA A 22 16.87 -40.55 -28.02
N THR A 23 17.66 -39.56 -27.61
CA THR A 23 17.75 -39.25 -26.17
C THR A 23 17.36 -37.78 -26.03
N PRO A 24 16.48 -37.39 -25.09
CA PRO A 24 16.43 -36.00 -24.72
C PRO A 24 17.82 -35.69 -24.14
N LEU A 25 18.59 -34.88 -24.86
CA LEU A 25 19.67 -34.10 -24.28
C LEU A 25 19.01 -33.32 -23.14
N ASN A 26 19.08 -33.86 -21.93
CA ASN A 26 18.74 -33.16 -20.71
C ASN A 26 19.90 -32.19 -20.44
N ALA A 27 20.12 -31.25 -21.37
CA ALA A 27 20.85 -30.03 -21.13
C ALA A 27 19.91 -29.18 -20.27
N GLY A 28 19.86 -29.47 -18.97
CA GLY A 28 19.19 -28.62 -18.01
C GLY A 28 19.70 -27.20 -18.22
N ARG A 29 18.80 -26.27 -18.58
CA ARG A 29 19.17 -24.86 -18.69
C ARG A 29 19.73 -24.45 -17.33
N VAL A 30 20.97 -23.98 -17.33
CA VAL A 30 21.55 -23.29 -16.18
C VAL A 30 21.09 -21.84 -16.30
N HIS A 31 20.45 -21.32 -15.27
CA HIS A 31 20.17 -19.88 -15.17
C HIS A 31 20.83 -19.35 -13.90
N GLU A 32 21.21 -18.08 -13.94
CA GLU A 32 21.71 -17.37 -12.77
C GLU A 32 20.50 -16.79 -12.03
N GLU A 33 20.31 -17.22 -10.79
CA GLU A 33 19.28 -16.71 -9.89
C GLU A 33 19.93 -15.67 -8.97
N ARG A 34 19.30 -14.50 -8.86
CA ARG A 34 19.76 -13.42 -7.99
C ARG A 34 19.22 -13.66 -6.58
N ILE A 35 20.13 -13.88 -5.64
CA ILE A 35 19.84 -14.24 -4.26
C ILE A 35 19.85 -13.00 -3.36
N VAL A 36 20.82 -12.10 -3.59
CA VAL A 36 20.93 -10.81 -2.91
C VAL A 36 21.07 -9.72 -3.95
N TYR A 37 20.36 -8.62 -3.74
CA TYR A 37 20.51 -7.38 -4.49
C TYR A 37 20.30 -6.22 -3.52
N ASP A 38 21.40 -5.64 -3.06
CA ASP A 38 21.36 -4.44 -2.23
C ASP A 38 21.64 -3.24 -3.16
N ASN A 39 20.65 -2.38 -3.29
CA ASN A 39 20.68 -1.18 -4.14
C ASN A 39 20.52 0.11 -3.34
N PHE A 40 20.34 0.01 -2.01
CA PHE A 40 20.28 1.14 -1.09
C PHE A 40 19.21 2.19 -1.36
N GLU A 41 18.25 1.95 -2.25
CA GLU A 41 17.27 2.99 -2.66
C GLU A 41 16.36 3.43 -1.51
N ILE A 42 16.14 2.56 -0.52
CA ILE A 42 15.29 2.84 0.64
C ILE A 42 16.06 2.65 1.94
N ASN A 43 16.58 1.45 2.18
CA ASN A 43 17.23 1.07 3.43
C ASN A 43 18.76 0.98 3.27
N TYR A 44 19.44 0.64 4.36
CA TYR A 44 20.87 0.35 4.37
C TYR A 44 21.17 -1.12 4.01
N ASP A 45 20.13 -1.91 3.71
CA ASP A 45 20.20 -3.29 3.23
C ASP A 45 21.07 -4.24 4.10
N GLY A 46 21.12 -3.96 5.40
CA GLY A 46 21.90 -4.72 6.37
C GLY A 46 23.40 -4.43 6.34
N TRP A 47 23.84 -3.30 5.76
CA TRP A 47 25.24 -2.87 5.75
C TRP A 47 25.61 -2.04 6.98
N CYS A 48 26.80 -2.32 7.50
CA CYS A 48 27.33 -1.86 8.78
C CYS A 48 28.74 -1.31 8.61
N ASN A 49 29.13 -0.37 9.47
CA ASN A 49 30.49 0.15 9.52
C ASN A 49 31.46 -0.86 10.15
N ILE A 50 32.64 -1.06 9.54
CA ILE A 50 33.79 -1.72 10.16
C ILE A 50 34.68 -0.64 10.78
N GLY A 51 34.89 -0.73 12.10
CA GLY A 51 35.62 0.26 12.89
C GLY A 51 34.68 1.25 13.58
N GLU A 52 34.88 1.50 14.88
CA GLU A 52 33.94 2.29 15.72
C GLU A 52 33.80 3.76 15.30
N SER A 53 34.79 4.32 14.58
CA SER A 53 34.77 5.70 14.11
C SER A 53 34.29 5.85 12.67
N THR A 54 34.26 4.74 11.91
CA THR A 54 33.81 4.70 10.52
C THR A 54 32.33 5.06 10.43
N ILE A 55 31.98 5.89 9.45
CA ILE A 55 30.62 6.39 9.25
C ILE A 55 30.08 5.84 7.93
N LEU A 56 28.88 5.24 7.99
CA LEU A 56 28.10 4.86 6.82
C LEU A 56 26.93 5.83 6.62
N SER A 57 26.86 6.37 5.40
CA SER A 57 25.80 7.29 4.97
C SER A 57 25.34 6.88 3.58
N ALA A 58 24.05 6.60 3.43
CA ALA A 58 23.47 6.48 2.11
C ALA A 58 23.28 7.89 1.52
N VAL A 59 23.73 8.08 0.28
CA VAL A 59 23.86 9.39 -0.36
C VAL A 59 23.15 9.39 -1.71
N GLU A 60 22.17 10.27 -1.85
CA GLU A 60 21.40 10.43 -3.08
C GLU A 60 22.30 10.90 -4.23
N ASN A 61 22.02 10.41 -5.44
CA ASN A 61 22.65 10.80 -6.71
C ASN A 61 24.16 10.54 -6.83
N LEU A 62 24.79 9.97 -5.81
CA LEU A 62 26.21 9.62 -5.79
C LEU A 62 26.45 8.11 -5.91
N GLY A 63 25.39 7.31 -6.02
CA GLY A 63 25.42 5.88 -6.32
C GLY A 63 25.74 5.56 -7.78
N HIS A 64 25.78 4.27 -8.08
CA HIS A 64 26.07 3.78 -9.42
C HIS A 64 24.90 4.14 -10.35
N ASN A 65 25.18 4.63 -11.56
CA ASN A 65 24.15 5.21 -12.44
C ASN A 65 23.39 6.40 -11.81
N SER A 66 24.01 7.14 -10.89
CA SER A 66 23.42 8.31 -10.23
C SER A 66 22.18 8.01 -9.38
N THR A 67 22.08 6.78 -8.87
CA THR A 67 21.11 6.37 -7.85
C THR A 67 21.61 6.73 -6.45
N ARG A 68 20.97 6.19 -5.41
CA ARG A 68 21.41 6.28 -4.01
C ARG A 68 22.48 5.23 -3.72
N GLY A 69 23.68 5.68 -3.33
CA GLY A 69 24.81 4.79 -3.02
C GLY A 69 25.19 4.79 -1.54
N MET A 70 26.01 3.83 -1.10
CA MET A 70 26.50 3.75 0.27
C MET A 70 27.91 4.36 0.40
N MET A 71 28.03 5.48 1.09
CA MET A 71 29.30 6.16 1.36
C MET A 71 29.91 5.72 2.69
N VAL A 72 31.21 5.41 2.65
CA VAL A 72 32.04 5.00 3.79
C VAL A 72 33.10 6.06 4.04
N THR A 73 33.04 6.68 5.22
CA THR A 73 33.91 7.81 5.57
C THR A 73 34.56 7.64 6.94
N ASN A 74 35.54 8.50 7.23
CA ASN A 74 36.21 8.59 8.54
C ASN A 74 36.89 7.28 8.95
N ARG A 75 37.50 6.61 7.96
CA ARG A 75 38.31 5.41 8.16
C ARG A 75 39.66 5.82 8.76
N LEU A 76 40.03 5.21 9.88
CA LEU A 76 41.28 5.48 10.61
C LEU A 76 42.35 4.42 10.32
N SER A 77 41.96 3.29 9.73
CA SER A 77 42.86 2.21 9.35
C SER A 77 42.42 1.56 8.03
N LYS A 78 43.35 0.88 7.34
CA LYS A 78 43.02 0.08 6.15
C LYS A 78 42.08 -1.10 6.42
N ASN A 79 41.96 -1.52 7.68
CA ASN A 79 41.04 -2.58 8.09
C ASN A 79 39.61 -2.03 8.28
N ASP A 80 39.44 -0.72 8.32
CA ASP A 80 38.13 -0.08 8.41
C ASP A 80 37.45 -0.11 7.04
N GLY A 81 36.13 -0.08 7.00
CA GLY A 81 35.35 -0.29 5.78
C GLY A 81 33.88 -0.52 6.07
N ALA A 82 33.23 -1.34 5.24
CA ALA A 82 31.82 -1.72 5.41
C ALA A 82 31.65 -3.24 5.35
N TYR A 83 30.68 -3.78 6.09
CA TYR A 83 30.33 -5.20 6.05
C TYR A 83 28.82 -5.43 6.08
N SER A 84 28.37 -6.58 5.59
CA SER A 84 27.00 -7.05 5.77
C SER A 84 26.96 -8.54 6.02
N GLN A 85 26.23 -8.95 7.07
CA GLN A 85 25.98 -10.36 7.37
C GLN A 85 24.87 -10.88 6.45
N LYS A 86 25.21 -11.82 5.58
CA LYS A 86 24.30 -12.40 4.57
C LYS A 86 24.06 -13.90 4.80
N GLY A 87 24.35 -14.42 5.99
CA GLY A 87 24.15 -15.83 6.36
C GLY A 87 22.71 -16.32 6.21
N LEU A 88 21.73 -15.42 6.30
CA LEU A 88 20.33 -15.69 5.96
C LEU A 88 20.13 -16.20 4.52
N TYR A 89 20.90 -15.67 3.58
CA TYR A 89 20.72 -15.91 2.14
C TYR A 89 21.74 -16.91 1.57
N LEU A 90 22.83 -17.17 2.30
CA LEU A 90 23.99 -17.90 1.80
C LEU A 90 24.31 -19.13 2.65
N ASP A 91 24.17 -20.32 2.04
CA ASP A 91 24.59 -21.58 2.68
C ASP A 91 26.07 -21.92 2.40
N GLY A 92 26.75 -22.46 3.43
CA GLY A 92 28.05 -23.10 3.28
C GLY A 92 28.02 -24.27 2.28
N GLY A 93 29.05 -24.38 1.45
CA GLY A 93 29.20 -25.46 0.47
C GLY A 93 28.47 -25.27 -0.85
N LYS A 94 27.84 -24.11 -1.07
CA LYS A 94 27.34 -23.63 -2.37
C LYS A 94 28.31 -22.61 -2.98
N SER A 95 28.36 -22.56 -4.32
CA SER A 95 29.18 -21.61 -5.07
C SER A 95 28.30 -20.42 -5.43
N TYR A 96 28.76 -19.21 -5.11
CA TYR A 96 28.07 -17.96 -5.46
C TYR A 96 29.01 -17.04 -6.23
N ASN A 97 28.44 -16.23 -7.10
CA ASN A 97 29.14 -15.12 -7.73
C ASN A 97 28.76 -13.82 -7.00
N TYR A 98 29.76 -13.18 -6.40
CA TYR A 98 29.65 -11.93 -5.66
C TYR A 98 30.11 -10.80 -6.55
N SER A 99 29.36 -9.70 -6.60
CA SER A 99 29.84 -8.48 -7.22
C SER A 99 29.34 -7.22 -6.54
N VAL A 100 30.14 -6.16 -6.62
CA VAL A 100 29.82 -4.83 -6.11
C VAL A 100 30.49 -3.77 -6.98
N PHE A 101 29.85 -2.63 -7.17
CA PHE A 101 30.47 -1.46 -7.79
C PHE A 101 31.04 -0.57 -6.69
N VAL A 102 32.25 -0.04 -6.90
CA VAL A 102 32.93 0.86 -5.96
C VAL A 102 33.49 2.08 -6.68
N LYS A 103 33.60 3.20 -5.95
CA LYS A 103 34.18 4.45 -6.42
C LYS A 103 34.88 5.17 -5.26
N HIS A 104 35.95 5.90 -5.54
CA HIS A 104 36.55 6.87 -4.62
C HIS A 104 36.84 8.17 -5.37
N ASP A 105 36.91 9.29 -4.66
CA ASP A 105 37.28 10.60 -5.24
C ASP A 105 38.68 11.08 -4.76
N GLY A 106 39.47 10.17 -4.17
CA GLY A 106 40.86 10.44 -3.77
C GLY A 106 41.84 10.48 -4.95
N ASP A 107 43.00 11.13 -4.73
CA ASP A 107 44.05 11.24 -5.75
C ASP A 107 44.73 9.90 -6.04
N GLY A 108 44.83 9.53 -7.31
CA GLY A 108 45.58 8.35 -7.76
C GLY A 108 44.75 7.08 -7.94
N ILE A 109 45.40 5.93 -7.76
CA ILE A 109 44.79 4.60 -7.91
C ILE A 109 44.68 3.98 -6.53
N GLU A 110 43.48 3.49 -6.19
CA GLU A 110 43.21 2.81 -4.94
C GLU A 110 42.92 1.32 -5.17
N THR A 111 43.40 0.48 -4.27
CA THR A 111 43.15 -0.97 -4.32
C THR A 111 42.00 -1.32 -3.39
N PHE A 112 40.91 -1.81 -3.97
CA PHE A 112 39.76 -2.33 -3.24
C PHE A 112 39.86 -3.83 -3.02
N ASN A 113 39.40 -4.28 -1.86
CA ASN A 113 39.34 -5.68 -1.47
C ASN A 113 37.91 -6.04 -1.10
N LEU A 114 37.34 -7.01 -1.81
CA LEU A 114 36.11 -7.70 -1.42
C LEU A 114 36.51 -8.94 -0.62
N SER A 115 36.09 -9.01 0.63
CA SER A 115 36.41 -10.12 1.52
C SER A 115 35.15 -10.84 1.99
N LEU A 116 35.30 -12.12 2.31
CA LEU A 116 34.26 -12.95 2.87
C LEU A 116 34.76 -13.56 4.17
N SER A 117 33.98 -13.43 5.23
CA SER A 117 34.23 -14.08 6.51
C SER A 117 33.08 -14.98 6.92
N TYR A 118 33.38 -16.01 7.70
CA TYR A 118 32.38 -16.97 8.20
C TYR A 118 32.89 -17.67 9.47
N GLN A 119 31.96 -18.21 10.24
CA GLN A 119 32.27 -19.11 11.36
C GLN A 119 32.13 -20.57 10.92
N ASP A 120 33.12 -21.41 11.24
CA ASP A 120 32.99 -22.86 11.07
C ASP A 120 32.16 -23.46 12.21
N ILE A 121 31.00 -24.05 11.91
CA ILE A 121 30.08 -24.61 12.90
C ILE A 121 30.66 -25.78 13.71
N LYS A 122 31.73 -26.43 13.26
CA LYS A 122 32.35 -27.56 13.98
C LYS A 122 33.44 -27.11 14.92
N THR A 123 34.28 -26.17 14.48
CA THR A 123 35.43 -25.71 15.28
C THR A 123 35.12 -24.44 16.08
N GLY A 124 34.11 -23.67 15.67
CA GLY A 124 33.80 -22.34 16.19
C GLY A 124 34.77 -21.26 15.72
N GLU A 125 35.78 -21.60 14.92
CA GLU A 125 36.79 -20.66 14.45
C GLU A 125 36.22 -19.72 13.38
N LEU A 126 36.70 -18.47 13.40
CA LEU A 126 36.38 -17.46 12.40
C LEU A 126 37.43 -17.47 11.29
N TYR A 127 36.96 -17.53 10.05
CA TYR A 127 37.76 -17.47 8.85
C TYR A 127 37.45 -16.17 8.10
N SER A 128 38.45 -15.59 7.44
CA SER A 128 38.31 -14.40 6.61
C SER A 128 39.26 -14.50 5.42
N GLU A 129 38.77 -14.27 4.22
CA GLU A 129 39.53 -14.37 2.98
C GLU A 129 39.17 -13.23 2.03
N VAL A 130 40.18 -12.66 1.36
CA VAL A 130 39.96 -11.70 0.26
C VAL A 130 39.61 -12.51 -0.98
N ILE A 131 38.40 -12.32 -1.51
CA ILE A 131 37.86 -13.09 -2.64
C ILE A 131 38.03 -12.35 -3.98
N ALA A 132 38.12 -11.02 -3.95
CA ALA A 132 38.40 -10.18 -5.12
C ALA A 132 39.23 -8.97 -4.73
N THR A 133 40.16 -8.58 -5.60
CA THR A 133 40.99 -7.37 -5.47
C THR A 133 41.03 -6.67 -6.82
N GLU A 134 40.68 -5.39 -6.85
CA GLU A 134 40.71 -4.57 -8.07
C GLU A 134 41.30 -3.18 -7.78
N SER A 135 41.97 -2.61 -8.77
CA SER A 135 42.49 -1.24 -8.72
C SER A 135 41.52 -0.27 -9.41
N ALA A 136 41.09 0.77 -8.70
CA ALA A 136 40.19 1.80 -9.21
C ALA A 136 40.93 3.14 -9.31
N ALA A 137 40.67 3.91 -10.37
CA ALA A 137 41.14 5.29 -10.47
C ALA A 137 40.12 6.25 -9.83
N GLY A 138 40.61 7.37 -9.29
CA GLY A 138 39.74 8.40 -8.71
C GLY A 138 38.68 8.90 -9.68
N GLY A 139 37.42 8.91 -9.25
CA GLY A 139 36.26 9.36 -10.02
C GLY A 139 35.56 8.26 -10.86
N GLU A 140 36.12 7.06 -10.97
CA GLU A 140 35.58 5.99 -11.82
C GLU A 140 34.87 4.88 -11.02
N TRP A 141 33.70 4.46 -11.51
CA TRP A 141 33.02 3.27 -10.99
C TRP A 141 33.73 2.00 -11.48
N THR A 142 34.18 1.18 -10.54
CA THR A 142 34.90 -0.07 -10.79
C THR A 142 34.13 -1.24 -10.20
N LYS A 143 33.94 -2.32 -10.96
CA LYS A 143 33.25 -3.53 -10.48
C LYS A 143 34.24 -4.52 -9.88
N LEU A 144 34.06 -4.89 -8.61
CA LEU A 144 34.69 -6.08 -8.03
C LEU A 144 33.77 -7.28 -8.28
N SER A 145 34.34 -8.42 -8.69
CA SER A 145 33.57 -9.67 -8.73
C SER A 145 34.42 -10.90 -8.52
N ALA A 146 33.85 -11.91 -7.87
CA ALA A 146 34.49 -13.21 -7.70
C ALA A 146 33.44 -14.33 -7.57
N GLU A 147 33.74 -15.50 -8.14
CA GLU A 147 33.05 -16.74 -7.78
C GLU A 147 33.75 -17.37 -6.58
N TYR A 148 33.02 -17.57 -5.47
CA TYR A 148 33.57 -18.15 -4.25
C TYR A 148 32.63 -19.18 -3.62
N LYS A 149 33.22 -20.22 -3.03
CA LYS A 149 32.52 -21.33 -2.39
C LYS A 149 33.05 -21.54 -0.98
N ALA A 150 32.31 -21.06 0.01
CA ALA A 150 32.61 -21.32 1.42
C ALA A 150 32.50 -22.83 1.74
N PRO A 151 33.22 -23.35 2.76
CA PRO A 151 33.09 -24.72 3.22
C PRO A 151 31.65 -25.08 3.60
N LYS A 152 31.28 -26.37 3.56
CA LYS A 152 29.94 -26.85 3.99
C LYS A 152 29.61 -26.53 5.45
N THR A 153 30.64 -26.30 6.26
CA THR A 153 30.55 -25.97 7.68
C THR A 153 30.53 -24.46 7.94
N ALA A 154 30.59 -23.63 6.90
CA ALA A 154 30.50 -22.20 7.05
C ALA A 154 29.07 -21.77 7.45
N SER A 155 29.00 -20.89 8.44
CA SER A 155 27.82 -20.17 8.91
C SER A 155 28.18 -18.69 9.06
N ASP A 156 27.18 -17.83 9.24
CA ASP A 156 27.37 -16.38 9.44
C ASP A 156 28.20 -15.73 8.32
N ILE A 157 27.95 -16.16 7.08
CA ILE A 157 28.67 -15.66 5.90
C ILE A 157 28.47 -14.14 5.81
N THR A 158 29.58 -13.42 5.85
CA THR A 158 29.65 -11.97 5.95
C THR A 158 30.50 -11.43 4.83
N LEU A 159 29.97 -10.47 4.07
CA LEU A 159 30.69 -9.77 3.02
C LEU A 159 31.31 -8.50 3.60
N SER A 160 32.52 -8.13 3.20
CA SER A 160 33.14 -6.86 3.57
C SER A 160 33.92 -6.21 2.43
N ILE A 161 33.97 -4.88 2.46
CA ILE A 161 34.65 -4.04 1.48
C ILE A 161 35.63 -3.15 2.23
N THR A 162 36.90 -3.20 1.84
CA THR A 162 37.98 -2.35 2.37
C THR A 162 38.88 -1.85 1.23
N THR A 163 39.77 -0.90 1.54
CA THR A 163 40.87 -0.51 0.65
C THR A 163 42.21 -0.68 1.36
N ASP A 164 43.31 -0.73 0.59
CA ASP A 164 44.67 -0.77 1.13
C ASP A 164 45.13 0.57 1.77
N SER A 165 44.26 1.58 1.75
CA SER A 165 44.45 2.93 2.30
C SER A 165 43.33 3.26 3.30
N THR A 166 43.26 4.54 3.71
CA THR A 166 42.18 5.09 4.54
C THR A 166 41.26 6.01 3.73
N VAL A 167 41.28 5.90 2.39
CA VAL A 167 40.46 6.75 1.51
C VAL A 167 38.96 6.53 1.79
N ASP A 168 38.18 7.59 1.73
CA ASP A 168 36.73 7.49 1.71
C ASP A 168 36.29 6.90 0.37
N PHE A 169 35.23 6.09 0.38
CA PHE A 169 34.73 5.45 -0.84
C PHE A 169 33.20 5.30 -0.81
N ILE A 170 32.63 5.08 -1.98
CA ILE A 170 31.21 4.81 -2.19
C ILE A 170 31.10 3.43 -2.85
N PHE A 171 30.08 2.66 -2.48
CA PHE A 171 29.78 1.40 -3.14
C PHE A 171 28.27 1.24 -3.38
N ASP A 172 27.92 0.42 -4.36
CA ASP A 172 26.55 0.23 -4.82
C ASP A 172 26.37 -1.12 -5.55
N ASP A 173 25.12 -1.49 -5.84
CA ASP A 173 24.72 -2.65 -6.67
C ASP A 173 25.35 -3.97 -6.18
N VAL A 174 25.29 -4.23 -4.87
CA VAL A 174 25.80 -5.48 -4.30
C VAL A 174 24.90 -6.62 -4.77
N THR A 175 25.46 -7.47 -5.62
CA THR A 175 24.73 -8.56 -6.25
C THR A 175 25.38 -9.89 -5.92
N ILE A 176 24.59 -10.84 -5.43
CA ILE A 176 25.02 -12.23 -5.21
C ILE A 176 24.11 -13.16 -6.00
N THR A 177 24.70 -13.99 -6.87
CA THR A 177 23.96 -14.93 -7.73
C THR A 177 24.40 -16.38 -7.51
N GLU A 178 23.46 -17.32 -7.69
CA GLU A 178 23.70 -18.76 -7.71
C GLU A 178 23.38 -19.33 -9.10
N LYS A 179 24.24 -20.21 -9.64
CA LYS A 179 23.97 -20.96 -10.87
C LYS A 179 23.12 -22.19 -10.56
N LYS A 180 21.80 -22.14 -10.81
CA LYS A 180 20.91 -23.31 -10.63
C LYS A 180 20.79 -24.13 -11.91
N ARG A 181 20.98 -25.45 -11.77
CA ARG A 181 20.59 -26.45 -12.79
C ARG A 181 19.14 -26.84 -12.58
N ILE A 182 18.31 -26.71 -13.62
CA ILE A 182 16.94 -27.25 -13.59
C ILE A 182 17.01 -28.78 -13.46
N ASN A 183 16.76 -29.29 -12.26
CA ASN A 183 16.25 -30.63 -12.05
C ASN A 183 14.73 -30.50 -11.93
N THR A 184 13.97 -31.25 -12.72
CA THR A 184 12.50 -31.19 -12.85
C THR A 184 11.71 -31.63 -11.60
N ASN A 185 12.24 -31.45 -10.39
CA ASN A 185 11.58 -31.82 -9.13
C ASN A 185 11.70 -30.76 -8.01
N THR A 186 12.21 -29.55 -8.27
CA THR A 186 12.07 -28.45 -7.30
C THR A 186 10.71 -27.80 -7.49
N VAL A 187 9.74 -28.31 -6.74
CA VAL A 187 8.44 -27.68 -6.50
C VAL A 187 8.67 -26.21 -6.15
N SER A 188 8.14 -25.31 -6.96
CA SER A 188 7.85 -23.95 -6.53
C SER A 188 6.81 -24.05 -5.42
N ALA A 189 7.28 -24.15 -4.18
CA ALA A 189 6.43 -24.02 -3.02
C ALA A 189 6.38 -22.53 -2.65
N ALA A 190 5.55 -21.79 -3.37
CA ALA A 190 5.18 -20.42 -3.01
C ALA A 190 3.70 -20.22 -3.33
N ASN A 191 3.00 -19.66 -2.33
CA ASN A 191 1.65 -19.10 -2.33
C ASN A 191 0.46 -20.05 -2.09
N GLY A 192 0.57 -20.93 -1.08
CA GLY A 192 -0.56 -21.77 -0.65
C GLY A 192 -0.56 -22.24 0.81
N ASN A 193 0.19 -21.60 1.71
CA ASN A 193 0.29 -22.08 3.09
C ASN A 193 -0.13 -21.00 4.09
N VAL A 194 -1.40 -21.03 4.48
CA VAL A 194 -1.94 -20.29 5.63
C VAL A 194 -1.08 -20.56 6.86
N GLY A 195 -0.63 -19.50 7.53
CA GLY A 195 0.08 -19.56 8.80
C GLY A 195 -0.71 -18.93 9.96
N LEU A 196 -0.15 -18.96 11.17
CA LEU A 196 -0.79 -18.35 12.34
C LEU A 196 -1.12 -16.86 12.12
N LYS A 197 -0.23 -16.10 11.47
CA LYS A 197 -0.48 -14.69 11.12
C LYS A 197 -1.80 -14.46 10.38
N ASP A 198 -2.21 -15.38 9.51
CA ASP A 198 -3.44 -15.27 8.71
C ASP A 198 -4.66 -15.68 9.54
N MET A 199 -4.50 -16.73 10.35
CA MET A 199 -5.58 -17.25 11.21
C MET A 199 -6.02 -16.23 12.26
N TYR A 200 -5.12 -15.36 12.70
CA TYR A 200 -5.36 -14.34 13.72
C TYR A 200 -5.34 -12.91 13.19
N ALA A 201 -5.29 -12.70 11.86
CA ALA A 201 -5.13 -11.38 11.24
C ALA A 201 -6.22 -10.36 11.66
N ASN A 202 -7.44 -10.81 11.93
CA ASN A 202 -8.56 -9.97 12.38
C ASN A 202 -8.59 -9.72 13.90
N TYR A 203 -7.60 -10.23 14.63
CA TYR A 203 -7.53 -10.15 16.08
C TYR A 203 -6.30 -9.37 16.53
N PHE A 204 -5.12 -9.83 16.18
CA PHE A 204 -3.84 -9.30 16.65
C PHE A 204 -2.69 -9.85 15.80
N ARG A 205 -1.52 -9.19 15.86
CA ARG A 205 -0.28 -9.76 15.33
C ARG A 205 0.09 -11.05 16.06
N VAL A 206 0.64 -12.01 15.33
CA VAL A 206 1.26 -13.21 15.90
C VAL A 206 2.75 -13.11 15.63
N GLY A 207 3.54 -13.03 16.70
CA GLY A 207 4.96 -12.78 16.63
C GLY A 207 5.86 -13.87 17.18
N SER A 208 7.12 -13.80 16.81
CA SER A 208 8.20 -14.62 17.36
C SER A 208 9.46 -13.78 17.61
N VAL A 209 10.59 -14.43 17.84
CA VAL A 209 11.87 -13.83 18.17
C VAL A 209 12.93 -14.29 17.17
N LEU A 210 13.81 -13.37 16.80
CA LEU A 210 15.08 -13.67 16.13
C LEU A 210 16.23 -13.11 16.95
N ASN A 211 17.40 -13.72 16.79
CA ASN A 211 18.68 -13.30 17.35
C ASN A 211 19.78 -13.49 16.31
N SER A 212 21.00 -13.03 16.61
CA SER A 212 22.11 -13.06 15.65
C SER A 212 22.46 -14.45 15.12
N GLY A 213 22.12 -15.53 15.82
CA GLY A 213 22.34 -16.91 15.35
C GLY A 213 21.16 -17.47 14.54
N THR A 214 19.93 -17.27 15.02
CA THR A 214 18.72 -17.84 14.40
C THR A 214 18.37 -17.21 13.05
N VAL A 215 18.73 -15.94 12.83
CA VAL A 215 18.55 -15.26 11.53
C VAL A 215 19.33 -15.93 10.40
N ASN A 216 20.39 -16.69 10.70
CA ASN A 216 21.19 -17.42 9.72
C ASN A 216 20.70 -18.86 9.47
N ASN A 217 19.56 -19.25 10.06
CA ASN A 217 18.97 -20.57 9.86
C ASN A 217 17.80 -20.49 8.88
N SER A 218 18.04 -20.96 7.64
CA SER A 218 17.05 -20.94 6.55
C SER A 218 15.74 -21.67 6.86
N THR A 219 15.75 -22.67 7.74
CA THR A 219 14.51 -23.36 8.15
C THR A 219 13.71 -22.51 9.13
N ILE A 220 14.38 -21.81 10.05
CA ILE A 220 13.73 -20.88 10.98
C ILE A 220 13.14 -19.72 10.20
N THR A 221 13.88 -19.09 9.29
CA THR A 221 13.42 -17.89 8.59
C THR A 221 12.30 -18.20 7.59
N ALA A 222 12.32 -19.37 6.94
CA ALA A 222 11.18 -19.87 6.15
C ALA A 222 9.91 -20.08 7.02
N MET A 223 10.06 -20.59 8.24
CA MET A 223 8.96 -20.71 9.19
C MET A 223 8.47 -19.33 9.66
N ILE A 224 9.37 -18.37 9.90
CA ILE A 224 8.99 -16.99 10.23
C ILE A 224 8.12 -16.38 9.13
N LEU A 225 8.55 -16.47 7.87
CA LEU A 225 7.80 -15.95 6.73
C LEU A 225 6.39 -16.54 6.62
N LYS A 226 6.24 -17.83 6.94
CA LYS A 226 4.95 -18.51 6.90
C LYS A 226 4.06 -18.10 8.08
N GLU A 227 4.58 -18.15 9.31
CA GLU A 227 3.75 -18.21 10.51
C GLU A 227 3.57 -16.86 11.21
N PHE A 228 4.50 -15.92 11.07
CA PHE A 228 4.59 -14.75 11.94
C PHE A 228 4.62 -13.42 11.16
N ASN A 229 4.01 -12.38 11.72
CA ASN A 229 3.96 -11.02 11.17
C ASN A 229 4.45 -9.94 12.17
N SER A 230 5.11 -10.37 13.25
CA SER A 230 5.79 -9.54 14.23
C SER A 230 7.09 -10.21 14.67
N ILE A 231 8.19 -9.46 14.77
CA ILE A 231 9.46 -9.94 15.31
C ILE A 231 9.96 -9.02 16.43
N THR A 232 10.42 -9.63 17.51
CA THR A 232 11.24 -8.98 18.52
C THR A 232 12.67 -9.50 18.41
N LEU A 233 13.67 -8.64 18.55
CA LEU A 233 15.07 -9.07 18.62
C LEU A 233 15.39 -9.46 20.06
N GLU A 234 15.88 -10.68 20.28
CA GLU A 234 16.07 -11.22 21.63
C GLU A 234 17.04 -10.37 22.46
N ASN A 235 18.10 -9.85 21.82
CA ASN A 235 19.14 -9.09 22.50
C ASN A 235 19.67 -7.90 21.71
N GLU A 236 19.52 -7.90 20.39
CA GLU A 236 20.29 -7.05 19.48
C GLU A 236 19.83 -5.57 19.50
N MET A 237 18.70 -5.26 20.14
CA MET A 237 18.19 -3.90 20.38
C MET A 237 18.22 -3.48 21.86
N LYS A 238 18.82 -4.29 22.74
CA LYS A 238 19.02 -3.93 24.15
C LYS A 238 20.11 -2.85 24.28
N PRO A 239 20.17 -2.12 25.40
CA PRO A 239 21.13 -1.03 25.55
C PRO A 239 22.59 -1.46 25.43
N ASP A 240 22.99 -2.63 25.93
CA ASP A 240 24.37 -3.12 25.79
C ASP A 240 24.76 -3.53 24.35
N ALA A 241 23.78 -3.88 23.52
CA ALA A 241 23.98 -4.20 22.11
C ALA A 241 24.01 -2.94 21.22
N THR A 242 23.44 -1.83 21.69
CA THR A 242 23.21 -0.61 20.90
C THR A 242 24.04 0.58 21.36
N LEU A 243 24.39 0.69 22.65
CA LEU A 243 25.20 1.80 23.16
C LEU A 243 26.66 1.69 22.72
N VAL A 244 27.19 2.78 22.17
CA VAL A 244 28.60 2.90 21.81
C VAL A 244 29.30 3.80 22.83
N GLN A 245 30.23 3.24 23.60
CA GLN A 245 30.93 3.97 24.66
C GLN A 245 31.85 5.07 24.08
N SER A 246 32.64 4.72 23.05
CA SER A 246 33.62 5.63 22.45
C SER A 246 32.95 6.82 21.77
N GLY A 247 33.33 8.03 22.17
CA GLY A 247 32.79 9.29 21.61
C GLY A 247 31.41 9.70 22.13
N SER A 248 30.80 8.93 23.05
CA SER A 248 29.56 9.34 23.71
C SER A 248 29.77 10.53 24.63
N THR A 249 28.80 11.44 24.65
CA THR A 249 28.73 12.60 25.55
C THR A 249 27.39 12.64 26.25
N ASN A 250 27.23 13.49 27.27
CA ASN A 250 25.97 13.52 28.04
C ASN A 250 24.75 13.83 27.18
N THR A 251 24.90 14.67 26.15
CA THR A 251 23.82 15.14 25.26
C THR A 251 23.88 14.53 23.86
N ASN A 252 24.83 13.63 23.61
CA ASN A 252 24.92 12.87 22.36
C ASN A 252 25.51 11.48 22.65
N ILE A 253 24.64 10.57 23.03
CA ILE A 253 24.94 9.15 23.23
C ILE A 253 24.98 8.47 21.87
N ARG A 254 26.15 7.95 21.49
CA ARG A 254 26.29 7.22 20.23
C ARG A 254 25.60 5.87 20.35
N VAL A 255 24.87 5.51 19.31
CA VAL A 255 24.19 4.22 19.19
C VAL A 255 24.59 3.53 17.89
N SER A 256 24.47 2.20 17.85
CA SER A 256 24.74 1.37 16.68
C SER A 256 23.65 0.33 16.53
N LEU A 257 23.18 0.13 15.29
CA LEU A 257 22.25 -0.94 14.93
C LEU A 257 22.95 -2.16 14.33
N ASN A 258 24.29 -2.21 14.37
CA ASN A 258 25.06 -3.22 13.64
C ASN A 258 24.71 -4.66 14.05
N ARG A 259 24.37 -4.86 15.32
CA ARG A 259 23.93 -6.15 15.87
C ARG A 259 22.53 -6.54 15.38
N ALA A 260 21.67 -5.56 15.12
CA ALA A 260 20.28 -5.74 14.70
C ALA A 260 20.11 -5.73 13.17
N ALA A 261 21.10 -5.23 12.43
CA ALA A 261 20.99 -4.86 11.02
C ALA A 261 20.44 -5.96 10.11
N SER A 262 20.93 -7.19 10.23
CA SER A 262 20.47 -8.31 9.40
C SER A 262 18.99 -8.66 9.66
N ILE A 263 18.56 -8.62 10.93
CA ILE A 263 17.17 -8.90 11.32
C ILE A 263 16.25 -7.76 10.91
N LEU A 264 16.64 -6.50 11.13
CA LEU A 264 15.87 -5.33 10.69
C LEU A 264 15.70 -5.32 9.17
N ASN A 265 16.77 -5.62 8.44
CA ASN A 265 16.72 -5.73 6.98
C ASN A 265 15.77 -6.85 6.53
N PHE A 266 15.89 -8.04 7.12
CA PHE A 266 14.99 -9.16 6.83
C PHE A 266 13.53 -8.79 7.07
N CYS A 267 13.23 -8.12 8.19
CA CYS A 267 11.86 -7.72 8.53
C CYS A 267 11.32 -6.67 7.54
N ALA A 268 12.12 -5.65 7.21
CA ALA A 268 11.74 -4.61 6.26
C ALA A 268 11.47 -5.19 4.86
N GLN A 269 12.35 -6.07 4.36
CA GLN A 269 12.22 -6.70 3.04
C GLN A 269 11.01 -7.63 2.92
N ASN A 270 10.49 -8.14 4.03
CA ASN A 270 9.42 -9.15 4.05
C ASN A 270 8.12 -8.64 4.70
N ASN A 271 7.96 -7.33 4.88
CA ASN A 271 6.80 -6.71 5.52
C ASN A 271 6.44 -7.33 6.88
N ILE A 272 7.46 -7.58 7.71
CA ILE A 272 7.28 -8.06 9.07
C ILE A 272 7.48 -6.88 10.01
N ALA A 273 6.48 -6.59 10.85
CA ALA A 273 6.57 -5.50 11.81
C ALA A 273 7.54 -5.85 12.96
N VAL A 274 8.18 -4.85 13.53
CA VAL A 274 9.15 -5.03 14.61
C VAL A 274 8.67 -4.41 15.91
N ARG A 275 8.80 -5.16 17.00
CA ARG A 275 8.74 -4.63 18.37
C ARG A 275 10.15 -4.22 18.79
N GLY A 276 10.36 -2.94 19.06
CA GLY A 276 11.61 -2.47 19.65
C GLY A 276 11.73 -2.94 21.10
N HIS A 277 12.82 -3.62 21.43
CA HIS A 277 13.04 -4.18 22.76
C HIS A 277 14.53 -4.06 23.14
N THR A 278 14.91 -3.19 24.09
CA THR A 278 14.11 -2.23 24.89
C THR A 278 14.97 -1.01 25.21
N LEU A 279 14.36 0.16 25.47
CA LEU A 279 15.11 1.40 25.71
C LEU A 279 15.65 1.52 27.14
N VAL A 280 14.85 1.16 28.15
CA VAL A 280 15.21 1.35 29.56
C VAL A 280 15.01 0.05 30.30
N TRP A 281 16.13 -0.58 30.67
CA TRP A 281 16.12 -1.79 31.50
C TRP A 281 17.22 -1.75 32.55
N HIS A 282 17.00 -2.44 33.66
CA HIS A 282 17.97 -2.54 34.75
C HIS A 282 19.07 -3.57 34.47
N SER A 283 18.77 -4.54 33.60
CA SER A 283 19.70 -5.54 33.09
C SER A 283 20.20 -5.15 31.69
N GLN A 284 21.26 -5.83 31.22
CA GLN A 284 21.84 -5.67 29.87
C GLN A 284 21.99 -4.20 29.43
N THR A 285 22.37 -3.36 30.38
CA THR A 285 22.68 -1.95 30.17
C THR A 285 24.06 -1.70 30.78
N PRO A 286 25.06 -1.24 30.01
CA PRO A 286 26.42 -1.14 30.50
C PRO A 286 26.56 -0.19 31.69
N GLU A 287 27.33 -0.58 32.71
CA GLU A 287 27.52 0.22 33.92
C GLU A 287 28.04 1.63 33.61
N TRP A 288 28.98 1.76 32.66
CA TRP A 288 29.56 3.04 32.25
C TRP A 288 28.51 4.09 31.86
N PHE A 289 27.35 3.68 31.35
CA PHE A 289 26.28 4.58 30.94
C PHE A 289 25.76 5.42 32.10
N PHE A 290 25.88 4.89 33.32
CA PHE A 290 25.44 5.54 34.55
C PHE A 290 26.53 6.32 35.27
N LYS A 291 27.76 6.36 34.74
CA LYS A 291 28.91 6.96 35.40
C LYS A 291 29.33 8.28 34.75
N ASP A 292 29.70 9.26 35.56
CA ASP A 292 30.05 10.62 35.16
C ASP A 292 31.08 10.70 34.02
N ASN A 293 32.08 9.82 34.03
CA ASN A 293 33.18 9.76 33.08
C ASN A 293 33.03 8.71 31.97
N PHE A 294 31.84 8.09 31.83
CA PHE A 294 31.61 6.98 30.90
C PHE A 294 32.58 5.80 31.10
N GLN A 295 33.01 5.51 32.33
CA GLN A 295 33.80 4.33 32.69
C GLN A 295 33.13 3.57 33.83
N ASN A 296 33.16 2.23 33.83
CA ASN A 296 32.47 1.42 34.86
C ASN A 296 32.88 1.80 36.30
N ASN A 297 34.14 2.19 36.50
CA ASN A 297 34.71 2.59 37.80
C ASN A 297 34.47 4.06 38.18
N GLY A 298 33.75 4.83 37.35
CA GLY A 298 33.42 6.23 37.62
C GLY A 298 32.42 6.41 38.76
N SER A 299 32.15 7.67 39.08
CA SER A 299 31.11 8.02 40.07
C SER A 299 29.73 7.97 39.41
N TRP A 300 28.68 7.68 40.16
CA TRP A 300 27.31 7.77 39.65
C TRP A 300 27.02 9.18 39.12
N ALA A 301 26.44 9.28 37.94
CA ALA A 301 26.01 10.54 37.36
C ALA A 301 24.89 11.20 38.19
N SER A 302 24.70 12.51 38.03
CA SER A 302 23.55 13.20 38.61
C SER A 302 22.27 12.89 37.81
N GLN A 303 21.09 13.14 38.41
CA GLN A 303 19.81 13.00 37.71
C GLN A 303 19.73 13.88 36.45
N SER A 304 20.24 15.13 36.51
CA SER A 304 20.25 16.02 35.36
C SER A 304 21.13 15.51 34.22
N VAL A 305 22.28 14.89 34.52
CA VAL A 305 23.10 14.24 33.50
C VAL A 305 22.39 13.01 32.94
N MET A 306 21.73 12.22 33.79
CA MET A 306 21.01 11.03 33.33
C MET A 306 19.77 11.36 32.50
N ASP A 307 19.10 12.49 32.76
CA ASP A 307 18.03 13.02 31.92
C ASP A 307 18.55 13.27 30.50
N GLN A 308 19.69 13.97 30.37
CA GLN A 308 20.32 14.25 29.07
C GLN A 308 20.69 12.96 28.33
N ARG A 309 21.30 12.00 29.05
CA ARG A 309 21.74 10.74 28.45
C ARG A 309 20.57 9.88 28.01
N MET A 310 19.53 9.79 28.83
CA MET A 310 18.32 9.03 28.50
C MET A 310 17.59 9.65 27.31
N GLU A 311 17.38 10.97 27.31
CA GLU A 311 16.75 11.66 26.17
C GLU A 311 17.57 11.45 24.90
N SER A 312 18.90 11.62 24.98
CA SER A 312 19.78 11.43 23.84
C SER A 312 19.79 10.00 23.32
N TYR A 313 19.83 9.00 24.20
CA TYR A 313 19.81 7.60 23.79
C TYR A 313 18.50 7.26 23.07
N ILE A 314 17.36 7.62 23.66
CA ILE A 314 16.03 7.37 23.09
C ILE A 314 15.89 8.09 21.73
N LYS A 315 16.27 9.37 21.67
CA LYS A 315 16.28 10.16 20.43
C LYS A 315 17.11 9.48 19.34
N ASN A 316 18.34 9.09 19.67
CA ASN A 316 19.27 8.55 18.69
C ASN A 316 18.87 7.14 18.23
N MET A 317 18.28 6.32 19.10
CA MET A 317 17.72 5.02 18.70
C MET A 317 16.63 5.18 17.63
N PHE A 318 15.62 6.02 17.87
CA PHE A 318 14.57 6.26 16.87
C PHE A 318 15.11 6.92 15.61
N ALA A 319 16.03 7.88 15.73
CA ALA A 319 16.65 8.54 14.59
C ALA A 319 17.45 7.56 13.72
N GLU A 320 18.25 6.66 14.31
CA GLU A 320 19.03 5.68 13.56
C GLU A 320 18.16 4.60 12.91
N ILE A 321 17.07 4.15 13.56
CA ILE A 321 16.13 3.22 12.93
C ILE A 321 15.47 3.88 11.72
N LYS A 322 14.98 5.12 11.87
CA LYS A 322 14.39 5.87 10.76
C LYS A 322 15.39 6.13 9.63
N ARG A 323 16.64 6.47 9.97
CA ARG A 323 17.69 6.78 8.99
C ARG A 323 18.10 5.55 8.17
N GLN A 324 18.25 4.40 8.83
CA GLN A 324 18.80 3.19 8.20
C GLN A 324 17.71 2.26 7.63
N TYR A 325 16.52 2.24 8.22
CA TYR A 325 15.41 1.36 7.86
C TYR A 325 14.07 2.12 7.82
N PRO A 326 13.92 3.17 6.98
CA PRO A 326 12.70 3.99 6.95
C PRO A 326 11.44 3.22 6.52
N SER A 327 11.58 2.12 5.77
CA SER A 327 10.45 1.25 5.38
C SER A 327 10.02 0.25 6.46
N LEU A 328 10.77 0.14 7.57
CA LEU A 328 10.45 -0.80 8.63
C LEU A 328 9.20 -0.34 9.39
N ASN A 329 8.21 -1.21 9.49
CA ASN A 329 7.07 -1.00 10.38
C ASN A 329 7.48 -1.25 11.85
N LEU A 330 8.02 -0.21 12.51
CA LEU A 330 8.29 -0.19 13.95
C LEU A 330 7.01 0.08 14.74
N TYR A 331 6.11 -0.91 14.80
CA TYR A 331 4.75 -0.72 15.33
C TYR A 331 4.66 -0.57 16.85
N ALA A 332 5.65 -1.05 17.59
CA ALA A 332 5.66 -0.98 19.06
C ALA A 332 7.08 -0.86 19.62
N TYR A 333 7.22 -0.27 20.81
CA TYR A 333 8.48 -0.26 21.55
C TYR A 333 8.23 -0.49 23.05
N ASP A 334 8.97 -1.42 23.63
CA ASP A 334 9.08 -1.59 25.08
C ASP A 334 9.96 -0.45 25.62
N VAL A 335 9.35 0.66 26.04
CA VAL A 335 10.06 1.87 26.48
C VAL A 335 10.77 1.61 27.80
N VAL A 336 10.06 0.99 28.74
CA VAL A 336 10.63 0.60 30.04
C VAL A 336 10.29 -0.87 30.29
N ASN A 337 11.32 -1.64 30.65
CA ASN A 337 11.22 -3.06 30.93
C ASN A 337 11.44 -3.35 32.42
N GLU A 338 10.56 -4.15 33.01
CA GLU A 338 10.72 -4.81 34.32
C GLU A 338 11.13 -3.88 35.47
N ALA A 339 10.57 -2.68 35.55
CA ALA A 339 10.96 -1.71 36.57
C ALA A 339 10.29 -1.95 37.95
N VAL A 340 9.20 -2.72 37.98
CA VAL A 340 8.51 -3.08 39.23
C VAL A 340 9.15 -4.33 39.83
N SER A 341 9.43 -4.27 41.12
CA SER A 341 10.06 -5.35 41.88
C SER A 341 9.11 -6.50 42.20
N ASP A 342 9.63 -7.72 42.19
CA ASP A 342 8.93 -8.92 42.70
C ASP A 342 8.81 -8.95 44.23
N ASP A 343 9.49 -8.08 44.97
CA ASP A 343 9.38 -8.04 46.43
C ASP A 343 8.13 -7.24 46.86
N ALA A 344 7.23 -7.91 47.58
CA ALA A 344 6.02 -7.32 48.16
C ALA A 344 6.33 -6.11 49.08
N ASN A 345 7.48 -6.09 49.75
CA ASN A 345 7.92 -4.95 50.54
C ASN A 345 8.21 -3.73 49.65
N ARG A 346 8.83 -3.93 48.49
CA ARG A 346 9.14 -2.87 47.52
C ARG A 346 7.87 -2.30 46.89
N THR A 347 6.94 -3.15 46.46
CA THR A 347 5.63 -2.70 45.94
C THR A 347 4.79 -1.99 47.00
N ARG A 348 4.80 -2.44 48.25
CA ARG A 348 4.04 -1.81 49.34
C ARG A 348 4.63 -0.49 49.84
N ASN A 349 5.94 -0.42 50.04
CA ASN A 349 6.59 0.65 50.80
C ASN A 349 7.49 1.57 49.96
N PHE A 350 7.78 1.21 48.70
CA PHE A 350 8.72 1.94 47.83
C PHE A 350 8.16 2.19 46.41
N GLY A 351 6.83 2.17 46.26
CA GLY A 351 6.16 2.44 44.98
C GLY A 351 6.56 1.47 43.85
N GLY A 352 6.96 0.24 44.21
CA GLY A 352 7.38 -0.78 43.25
C GLY A 352 8.85 -0.69 42.82
N ALA A 353 9.61 0.33 43.21
CA ALA A 353 10.98 0.49 42.76
C ALA A 353 11.85 -0.71 43.16
N ARG A 354 12.66 -1.23 42.22
CA ARG A 354 13.74 -2.19 42.53
C ARG A 354 14.74 -1.60 43.53
N GLU A 355 15.55 -2.44 44.16
CA GLU A 355 16.64 -1.95 45.00
C GLU A 355 17.67 -1.16 44.16
N PRO A 356 18.22 -0.05 44.67
CA PRO A 356 19.26 0.70 43.97
C PRO A 356 20.56 -0.11 43.88
N GLY A 357 21.19 -0.10 42.71
CA GLY A 357 22.51 -0.69 42.49
C GLY A 357 22.67 -1.25 41.07
N TYR A 358 23.74 -1.99 40.83
CA TYR A 358 24.01 -2.64 39.53
C TYR A 358 24.07 -4.17 39.68
N GLY A 359 23.49 -4.89 38.72
CA GLY A 359 23.44 -6.34 38.67
C GLY A 359 22.54 -6.99 39.74
N ASN A 360 22.34 -8.31 39.62
CA ASN A 360 21.57 -9.14 40.56
C ASN A 360 20.14 -8.63 40.82
N GLY A 361 19.44 -8.16 39.79
CA GLY A 361 18.07 -7.66 39.90
C GLY A 361 17.91 -6.26 40.52
N ARG A 362 19.03 -5.60 40.88
CA ARG A 362 19.05 -4.19 41.31
C ARG A 362 19.02 -3.25 40.11
N SER A 363 18.60 -2.00 40.33
CA SER A 363 18.41 -1.01 39.27
C SER A 363 19.38 0.16 39.34
N PRO A 364 20.22 0.37 38.29
CA PRO A 364 21.07 1.55 38.20
C PRO A 364 20.23 2.81 37.97
N TRP A 365 19.04 2.68 37.38
CA TRP A 365 18.08 3.78 37.27
C TRP A 365 17.60 4.23 38.66
N VAL A 366 17.21 3.29 39.53
CA VAL A 366 16.82 3.64 40.92
C VAL A 366 18.02 4.18 41.71
N GLN A 367 19.24 3.71 41.46
CA GLN A 367 20.46 4.25 42.06
C GLN A 367 20.67 5.75 41.75
N ILE A 368 20.27 6.20 40.54
CA ILE A 368 20.38 7.61 40.12
C ILE A 368 19.18 8.43 40.62
N TYR A 369 17.96 7.93 40.41
CA TYR A 369 16.72 8.68 40.59
C TYR A 369 16.09 8.54 41.99
N GLY A 370 16.53 7.55 42.77
CA GLY A 370 16.05 7.21 44.10
C GLY A 370 14.78 6.33 44.12
N ASP A 371 13.97 6.40 43.08
CA ASP A 371 12.72 5.65 42.90
C ASP A 371 12.39 5.49 41.38
N ASN A 372 11.15 5.12 41.05
CA ASN A 372 10.68 4.88 39.68
C ASN A 372 10.27 6.13 38.88
N LYS A 373 10.58 7.36 39.32
CA LYS A 373 10.25 8.60 38.56
C LYS A 373 10.88 8.69 37.17
N PHE A 374 11.94 7.91 36.92
CA PHE A 374 12.58 7.84 35.60
C PHE A 374 11.67 7.23 34.52
N ILE A 375 10.64 6.48 34.92
CA ILE A 375 9.72 5.82 33.99
C ILE A 375 8.95 6.87 33.20
N GLU A 376 8.32 7.84 33.88
CA GLU A 376 7.58 8.91 33.21
C GLU A 376 8.46 9.69 32.23
N LYS A 377 9.69 10.04 32.65
CA LYS A 377 10.69 10.71 31.80
C LYS A 377 11.01 9.90 30.55
N ALA A 378 11.22 8.59 30.68
CA ALA A 378 11.48 7.72 29.53
C ALA A 378 10.32 7.75 28.52
N PHE A 379 9.07 7.72 28.99
CA PHE A 379 7.90 7.83 28.13
C PHE A 379 7.69 9.23 27.55
N GLU A 380 8.01 10.31 28.29
CA GLU A 380 8.01 11.68 27.75
C GLU A 380 8.99 11.81 26.57
N TYR A 381 10.22 11.29 26.73
CA TYR A 381 11.21 11.29 25.66
C TYR A 381 10.79 10.37 24.51
N ALA A 382 10.29 9.16 24.80
CA ALA A 382 9.84 8.24 23.76
C ALA A 382 8.66 8.82 22.97
N ARG A 383 7.67 9.43 23.62
CA ARG A 383 6.53 10.07 22.95
C ARG A 383 6.96 11.25 22.06
N LYS A 384 8.05 11.93 22.42
CA LYS A 384 8.62 13.03 21.63
C LYS A 384 9.34 12.56 20.35
N TYR A 385 9.94 11.36 20.35
CA TYR A 385 10.84 10.93 19.27
C TYR A 385 10.40 9.68 18.50
N ALA A 386 9.49 8.88 19.06
CA ALA A 386 8.96 7.70 18.39
C ALA A 386 8.24 8.12 17.09
N PRO A 387 8.39 7.34 16.01
CA PRO A 387 7.69 7.63 14.76
C PRO A 387 6.18 7.46 14.93
N GLU A 388 5.42 8.14 14.07
CA GLU A 388 3.98 7.93 13.98
C GLU A 388 3.66 6.46 13.72
N GLY A 389 2.63 5.92 14.37
CA GLY A 389 2.32 4.49 14.33
C GLY A 389 3.02 3.65 15.41
N CYS A 390 4.15 4.11 15.98
CA CYS A 390 4.85 3.36 17.01
C CYS A 390 4.16 3.50 18.39
N LYS A 391 3.60 2.39 18.87
CA LYS A 391 2.92 2.31 20.17
C LYS A 391 3.90 2.07 21.32
N LEU A 392 3.74 2.82 22.41
CA LEU A 392 4.66 2.83 23.55
C LEU A 392 4.17 1.94 24.69
N TYR A 393 4.98 0.94 25.05
CA TYR A 393 4.64 -0.09 26.03
C TYR A 393 5.50 -0.03 27.28
N TYR A 394 4.87 -0.29 28.42
CA TYR A 394 5.55 -0.75 29.64
C TYR A 394 5.49 -2.28 29.67
N ASN A 395 6.63 -2.97 29.76
CA ASN A 395 6.72 -4.43 29.65
C ASN A 395 7.26 -5.07 30.95
N ASP A 396 6.66 -6.16 31.44
CA ASP A 396 7.08 -6.83 32.69
C ASP A 396 6.65 -8.30 32.78
N TYR A 397 7.36 -9.11 33.59
CA TYR A 397 7.00 -10.48 33.98
C TYR A 397 6.33 -10.55 35.35
N ASN A 398 5.85 -11.74 35.75
CA ASN A 398 5.04 -11.92 36.96
C ASN A 398 3.89 -10.90 37.06
N GLU A 399 3.47 -10.41 35.90
CA GLU A 399 2.52 -9.34 35.69
C GLU A 399 1.10 -9.73 36.13
N TYR A 400 0.90 -11.01 36.43
CA TYR A 400 -0.32 -11.57 36.98
C TYR A 400 -0.28 -11.77 38.50
N TRP A 401 0.89 -11.63 39.14
CA TRP A 401 1.03 -11.75 40.59
C TRP A 401 0.44 -10.53 41.30
N ASP A 402 -0.51 -10.75 42.20
CA ASP A 402 -1.39 -9.74 42.79
C ASP A 402 -0.73 -8.39 43.16
N HIS A 403 0.30 -8.38 44.00
CA HIS A 403 0.93 -7.16 44.49
C HIS A 403 1.77 -6.46 43.41
N LYS A 404 2.37 -7.23 42.50
CA LYS A 404 3.15 -6.70 41.37
C LYS A 404 2.22 -6.13 40.31
N ARG A 405 1.21 -6.91 39.90
CA ARG A 405 0.12 -6.51 39.00
C ARG A 405 -0.52 -5.20 39.43
N ASP A 406 -0.94 -5.09 40.69
CA ASP A 406 -1.66 -3.90 41.15
C ASP A 406 -0.75 -2.65 41.17
N CYS A 407 0.55 -2.83 41.42
CA CYS A 407 1.55 -1.77 41.27
C CYS A 407 1.73 -1.35 39.81
N ILE A 408 1.80 -2.30 38.88
CA ILE A 408 1.89 -2.05 37.43
C ILE A 408 0.63 -1.32 36.94
N VAL A 409 -0.57 -1.78 37.32
CA VAL A 409 -1.86 -1.15 36.96
C VAL A 409 -1.89 0.31 37.40
N ALA A 410 -1.52 0.61 38.65
CA ALA A 410 -1.54 1.97 39.17
C ALA A 410 -0.60 2.90 38.38
N MET A 411 0.61 2.43 38.10
CA MET A 411 1.60 3.18 37.33
C MET A 411 1.17 3.39 35.87
N CYS A 412 0.75 2.33 35.17
CA CYS A 412 0.35 2.41 33.78
C CYS A 412 -0.93 3.24 33.59
N THR A 413 -1.85 3.22 34.55
CA THR A 413 -3.02 4.10 34.55
C THR A 413 -2.61 5.57 34.58
N SER A 414 -1.62 5.93 35.40
CA SER A 414 -1.08 7.30 35.44
C SER A 414 -0.46 7.71 34.11
N LEU A 415 0.37 6.85 33.50
CA LEU A 415 1.04 7.14 32.23
C LEU A 415 0.04 7.24 31.06
N TYR A 416 -0.93 6.33 31.01
CA TYR A 416 -1.98 6.33 29.99
C TYR A 416 -2.84 7.60 30.06
N ASN A 417 -3.28 7.99 31.26
CA ASN A 417 -4.08 9.21 31.45
C ASN A 417 -3.31 10.50 31.13
N LYS A 418 -1.98 10.46 31.09
CA LYS A 418 -1.12 11.56 30.63
C LYS A 418 -0.87 11.53 29.11
N GLY A 419 -1.39 10.56 28.37
CA GLY A 419 -1.15 10.36 26.94
C GLY A 419 0.24 9.82 26.62
N LEU A 420 0.98 9.34 27.62
CA LEU A 420 2.38 8.93 27.47
C LEU A 420 2.53 7.45 27.09
N LEU A 421 1.62 6.59 27.53
CA LEU A 421 1.63 5.15 27.29
C LEU A 421 0.45 4.72 26.43
N ASP A 422 0.67 3.77 25.51
CA ASP A 422 -0.37 3.20 24.65
C ASP A 422 -0.85 1.84 25.13
N GLY A 423 0.02 1.06 25.79
CA GLY A 423 -0.37 -0.26 26.30
C GLY A 423 0.57 -0.89 27.33
N VAL A 424 0.13 -2.04 27.86
CA VAL A 424 0.89 -2.88 28.80
C VAL A 424 1.37 -4.16 28.10
N GLY A 425 2.67 -4.42 28.17
CA GLY A 425 3.29 -5.65 27.73
C GLY A 425 3.27 -6.69 28.84
N MET A 426 2.57 -7.80 28.61
CA MET A 426 2.55 -8.97 29.48
C MET A 426 3.59 -9.98 28.95
N GLN A 427 4.78 -10.04 29.58
CA GLN A 427 5.84 -10.96 29.12
C GLN A 427 5.34 -12.40 29.06
N SER A 428 4.56 -12.84 30.04
CA SER A 428 3.92 -14.16 30.00
C SER A 428 4.87 -15.35 30.00
N HIS A 429 6.01 -15.24 30.69
CA HIS A 429 6.80 -16.41 31.08
C HIS A 429 6.02 -17.24 32.11
N ILE A 430 5.41 -18.34 31.66
CA ILE A 430 4.48 -19.14 32.47
C ILE A 430 4.77 -20.64 32.37
N ASN A 431 4.11 -21.44 33.21
CA ASN A 431 4.16 -22.90 33.10
C ASN A 431 2.87 -23.48 32.50
N SER A 432 2.91 -24.79 32.24
CA SER A 432 1.79 -25.56 31.67
C SER A 432 0.66 -25.89 32.67
N ASP A 433 0.72 -25.43 33.93
CA ASP A 433 -0.35 -25.63 34.90
C ASP A 433 -1.54 -24.71 34.56
N MET A 434 -2.75 -25.27 34.49
CA MET A 434 -3.97 -24.47 34.32
C MET A 434 -4.30 -23.68 35.60
N ASN A 435 -3.76 -24.09 36.74
CA ASN A 435 -3.98 -23.51 38.06
C ASN A 435 -2.68 -22.92 38.64
N GLY A 436 -2.75 -22.45 39.89
CA GLY A 436 -1.58 -22.00 40.65
C GLY A 436 -1.13 -20.59 40.28
N PHE A 437 0.17 -20.33 40.51
CA PHE A 437 0.78 -19.00 40.40
C PHE A 437 0.57 -18.37 39.02
N THR A 438 0.83 -19.13 37.96
CA THR A 438 0.64 -18.71 36.57
C THR A 438 -0.63 -19.29 35.94
N GLY A 439 -1.60 -19.73 36.74
CA GLY A 439 -2.83 -20.37 36.27
C GLY A 439 -3.70 -19.42 35.44
N ILE A 440 -4.58 -19.98 34.60
CA ILE A 440 -5.38 -19.17 33.65
C ILE A 440 -6.28 -18.15 34.34
N GLN A 441 -6.80 -18.46 35.53
CA GLN A 441 -7.63 -17.52 36.31
C GLN A 441 -6.80 -16.31 36.76
N THR A 442 -5.59 -16.53 37.27
CA THR A 442 -4.69 -15.46 37.70
C THR A 442 -4.27 -14.60 36.51
N TYR A 443 -3.96 -15.25 35.39
CA TYR A 443 -3.56 -14.61 34.13
C TYR A 443 -4.68 -13.73 33.54
N THR A 444 -5.87 -14.28 33.35
CA THR A 444 -7.03 -13.55 32.80
C THR A 444 -7.49 -12.42 33.71
N THR A 445 -7.41 -12.60 35.03
CA THR A 445 -7.67 -11.51 35.99
C THR A 445 -6.73 -10.32 35.75
N ALA A 446 -5.44 -10.58 35.48
CA ALA A 446 -4.48 -9.52 35.18
C ALA A 446 -4.74 -8.87 33.83
N LEU A 447 -4.94 -9.68 32.77
CA LEU A 447 -5.30 -9.21 31.44
C LEU A 447 -6.50 -8.24 31.49
N HIS A 448 -7.58 -8.62 32.17
CA HIS A 448 -8.75 -7.75 32.32
C HIS A 448 -8.45 -6.47 33.10
N LYS A 449 -7.61 -6.52 34.14
CA LYS A 449 -7.22 -5.29 34.86
C LYS A 449 -6.45 -4.32 33.97
N TYR A 450 -5.55 -4.81 33.12
CA TYR A 450 -4.81 -3.96 32.18
C TYR A 450 -5.73 -3.39 31.11
N ILE A 451 -6.60 -4.20 30.51
CA ILE A 451 -7.60 -3.74 29.52
C ILE A 451 -8.54 -2.68 30.12
N ASN A 452 -8.92 -2.83 31.39
CA ASN A 452 -9.79 -1.87 32.08
C ASN A 452 -9.14 -0.50 32.36
N ILE A 453 -7.83 -0.35 32.19
CA ILE A 453 -7.17 0.97 32.14
C ILE A 453 -7.69 1.77 30.92
N GLY A 454 -8.05 1.06 29.85
CA GLY A 454 -8.43 1.62 28.56
C GLY A 454 -7.29 1.73 27.56
N CYS A 455 -6.08 1.31 27.95
CA CYS A 455 -4.94 1.11 27.06
C CYS A 455 -4.99 -0.27 26.40
N ASP A 456 -4.17 -0.49 25.39
CA ASP A 456 -4.01 -1.80 24.76
C ASP A 456 -3.14 -2.74 25.61
N VAL A 457 -3.14 -4.03 25.26
CA VAL A 457 -2.26 -5.06 25.81
C VAL A 457 -1.54 -5.77 24.68
N GLN A 458 -0.28 -6.11 24.89
CA GLN A 458 0.43 -7.10 24.08
C GLN A 458 0.92 -8.22 24.99
N ILE A 459 0.80 -9.46 24.52
CA ILE A 459 1.46 -10.61 25.13
C ILE A 459 2.80 -10.74 24.42
N THR A 460 3.90 -10.45 25.11
CA THR A 460 5.14 -9.99 24.44
C THR A 460 6.23 -11.05 24.37
N GLU A 461 6.29 -11.97 25.32
CA GLU A 461 7.40 -12.92 25.49
C GLU A 461 6.90 -14.33 25.89
N LEU A 462 5.78 -14.76 25.31
CA LEU A 462 5.08 -15.97 25.73
C LEU A 462 5.96 -17.21 25.55
N ASP A 463 6.21 -17.89 26.66
CA ASP A 463 6.72 -19.26 26.69
C ASP A 463 5.99 -20.04 27.79
N ILE A 464 5.74 -21.34 27.55
CA ILE A 464 4.95 -22.17 28.46
C ILE A 464 5.78 -23.39 28.85
N SER A 465 6.54 -23.26 29.93
CA SER A 465 7.44 -24.32 30.41
C SER A 465 6.70 -25.61 30.77
N THR A 466 7.27 -26.76 30.36
CA THR A 466 6.86 -28.09 30.83
C THR A 466 7.53 -28.46 32.16
N GLU A 467 8.38 -27.60 32.72
CA GLU A 467 9.15 -27.79 33.95
C GLU A 467 9.93 -29.12 33.93
N ASN A 468 10.83 -29.24 32.96
CA ASN A 468 11.66 -30.44 32.72
C ASN A 468 10.83 -31.74 32.65
N GLY A 469 9.73 -31.71 31.88
CA GLY A 469 8.85 -32.85 31.66
C GLY A 469 7.85 -33.16 32.79
N LYS A 470 7.75 -32.31 33.81
CA LYS A 470 6.70 -32.42 34.85
C LYS A 470 5.29 -32.31 34.25
N PHE A 471 5.12 -31.46 33.24
CA PHE A 471 3.86 -31.31 32.51
C PHE A 471 3.94 -31.95 31.12
N SER A 472 2.83 -32.53 30.68
CA SER A 472 2.71 -33.13 29.35
C SER A 472 2.57 -32.08 28.24
N ALA A 473 2.91 -32.47 27.01
CA ALA A 473 2.69 -31.64 25.82
C ALA A 473 1.21 -31.25 25.62
N GLN A 474 0.26 -32.08 26.08
CA GLN A 474 -1.16 -31.77 26.01
C GLN A 474 -1.55 -30.66 27.00
N GLN A 475 -1.04 -30.71 28.24
CA GLN A 475 -1.27 -29.64 29.22
C GLN A 475 -0.70 -28.31 28.73
N GLN A 476 0.48 -28.33 28.11
CA GLN A 476 1.04 -27.17 27.44
C GLN A 476 0.10 -26.66 26.32
N ALA A 477 -0.40 -27.56 25.46
CA ALA A 477 -1.31 -27.19 24.37
C ALA A 477 -2.61 -26.55 24.90
N ASP A 478 -3.18 -27.13 25.96
CA ASP A 478 -4.37 -26.60 26.61
C ASP A 478 -4.12 -25.20 27.19
N LYS A 479 -2.93 -24.97 27.76
CA LYS A 479 -2.55 -23.67 28.30
C LYS A 479 -2.33 -22.61 27.21
N TYR A 480 -1.64 -22.96 26.11
CA TYR A 480 -1.50 -22.07 24.94
C TYR A 480 -2.88 -21.68 24.40
N LYS A 481 -3.75 -22.67 24.19
CA LYS A 481 -5.12 -22.45 23.73
C LYS A 481 -5.88 -21.50 24.65
N ALA A 482 -5.77 -21.69 25.96
CA ALA A 482 -6.47 -20.86 26.93
C ALA A 482 -5.99 -19.40 26.93
N VAL A 483 -4.69 -19.15 26.77
CA VAL A 483 -4.13 -17.80 26.66
C VAL A 483 -4.62 -17.09 25.40
N PHE A 484 -4.54 -17.74 24.23
CA PHE A 484 -5.03 -17.17 22.98
C PHE A 484 -6.55 -16.95 22.99
N GLN A 485 -7.32 -17.89 23.56
CA GLN A 485 -8.76 -17.74 23.71
C GLN A 485 -9.11 -16.52 24.57
N ALA A 486 -8.39 -16.29 25.68
CA ALA A 486 -8.63 -15.14 26.53
C ALA A 486 -8.40 -13.80 25.79
N ALA A 487 -7.37 -13.73 24.94
CA ALA A 487 -7.12 -12.54 24.11
C ALA A 487 -8.22 -12.32 23.06
N ILE A 488 -8.66 -13.39 22.39
CA ILE A 488 -9.81 -13.36 21.46
C ILE A 488 -11.06 -12.84 22.19
N ASP A 489 -11.34 -13.39 23.37
CA ASP A 489 -12.52 -13.02 24.16
C ASP A 489 -12.46 -11.55 24.58
N VAL A 490 -11.29 -11.04 24.98
CA VAL A 490 -11.10 -9.61 25.23
C VAL A 490 -11.39 -8.78 23.98
N ASN A 491 -10.87 -9.17 22.82
CA ASN A 491 -11.06 -8.41 21.58
C ASN A 491 -12.52 -8.40 21.12
N LYS A 492 -13.27 -9.48 21.37
CA LYS A 492 -14.71 -9.55 21.07
C LYS A 492 -15.56 -8.70 22.03
N ASN A 493 -15.13 -8.51 23.27
CA ASN A 493 -15.98 -7.93 24.32
C ASN A 493 -15.59 -6.51 24.76
N SER A 494 -14.34 -6.09 24.58
CA SER A 494 -13.88 -4.75 25.00
C SER A 494 -14.14 -3.71 23.93
N ASN A 495 -14.66 -2.54 24.30
CA ASN A 495 -14.91 -1.42 23.40
C ASN A 495 -13.79 -0.37 23.36
N LYS A 496 -12.73 -0.55 24.18
CA LYS A 496 -11.64 0.42 24.31
C LYS A 496 -10.28 -0.23 24.10
N GLY A 497 -9.68 -0.80 25.15
CA GLY A 497 -8.41 -1.52 25.02
C GLY A 497 -8.57 -2.87 24.34
N LYS A 498 -7.63 -3.24 23.48
CA LYS A 498 -7.57 -4.54 22.81
C LYS A 498 -6.26 -5.26 23.12
N VAL A 499 -6.22 -6.57 22.91
CA VAL A 499 -4.97 -7.30 22.72
C VAL A 499 -4.54 -7.12 21.27
N THR A 500 -3.37 -6.54 21.02
CA THR A 500 -2.95 -6.15 19.66
C THR A 500 -1.79 -7.00 19.12
N ALA A 501 -1.10 -7.76 19.98
CA ALA A 501 -0.10 -8.75 19.58
C ALA A 501 0.01 -9.89 20.60
N ILE A 502 0.30 -11.10 20.10
CA ILE A 502 0.78 -12.24 20.90
C ILE A 502 2.07 -12.75 20.28
N CYS A 503 3.17 -12.64 21.01
CA CYS A 503 4.52 -12.99 20.56
C CYS A 503 5.07 -14.12 21.43
N VAL A 504 5.54 -15.21 20.80
CA VAL A 504 6.21 -16.32 21.50
C VAL A 504 7.72 -16.08 21.58
N TRP A 505 8.34 -16.31 22.75
CA TRP A 505 9.73 -15.94 23.01
C TRP A 505 10.75 -16.97 22.51
N GLY A 506 10.73 -17.16 21.19
CA GLY A 506 11.65 -18.03 20.46
C GLY A 506 10.97 -18.72 19.28
N PRO A 507 11.73 -19.10 18.24
CA PRO A 507 11.18 -19.74 17.06
C PRO A 507 10.83 -21.22 17.32
N ASN A 508 11.59 -21.93 18.15
CA ASN A 508 11.42 -23.36 18.41
C ASN A 508 12.13 -23.82 19.70
N ASP A 509 11.84 -25.04 20.16
CA ASP A 509 12.39 -25.59 21.42
C ASP A 509 13.93 -25.76 21.44
N ALA A 510 14.63 -25.70 20.31
CA ALA A 510 16.10 -25.67 20.28
C ALA A 510 16.68 -24.27 20.55
N ASN A 511 15.85 -23.22 20.44
CA ASN A 511 16.24 -21.82 20.53
C ASN A 511 15.35 -21.11 21.55
N THR A 512 15.47 -21.51 22.82
CA THR A 512 14.74 -20.93 23.95
C THR A 512 15.71 -20.61 25.09
N TRP A 513 15.53 -19.45 25.72
CA TRP A 513 16.38 -18.97 26.81
C TRP A 513 16.27 -19.80 28.09
N ILE A 514 15.15 -20.49 28.32
CA ILE A 514 14.92 -21.31 29.51
C ILE A 514 15.39 -22.76 29.36
N GLY A 515 16.07 -23.12 28.26
CA GLY A 515 16.60 -24.47 28.04
C GLY A 515 15.62 -25.44 27.38
N SER A 516 16.13 -26.23 26.44
CA SER A 516 15.34 -27.12 25.58
C SER A 516 14.68 -28.29 26.30
N GLU A 517 15.07 -28.59 27.54
CA GLU A 517 14.42 -29.57 28.41
C GLU A 517 13.04 -29.12 28.89
N ASN A 518 12.77 -27.80 28.87
CA ASN A 518 11.47 -27.24 29.22
C ASN A 518 10.48 -27.24 28.04
N ALA A 519 10.97 -27.48 26.83
CA ALA A 519 10.20 -27.58 25.58
C ALA A 519 9.04 -26.56 25.48
N PRO A 520 9.27 -25.25 25.59
CA PRO A 520 8.22 -24.31 25.96
C PRO A 520 7.47 -23.65 24.79
N LEU A 521 7.88 -23.88 23.53
CA LEU A 521 7.43 -23.13 22.36
C LEU A 521 6.47 -23.94 21.46
N LEU A 522 6.09 -23.38 20.32
CA LEU A 522 5.11 -23.97 19.40
C LEU A 522 5.69 -25.04 18.46
N PHE A 523 6.99 -24.99 18.21
CA PHE A 523 7.70 -25.89 17.31
C PHE A 523 8.79 -26.67 18.05
N ASP A 524 9.00 -27.92 17.67
CA ASP A 524 10.04 -28.75 18.24
C ASP A 524 11.44 -28.38 17.73
N ARG A 525 12.47 -29.09 18.19
CA ARG A 525 13.88 -28.84 17.82
C ARG A 525 14.19 -29.00 16.33
N ASN A 526 13.26 -29.57 15.56
CA ASN A 526 13.35 -29.81 14.13
C ASN A 526 12.36 -28.94 13.33
N ASN A 527 11.84 -27.86 13.94
CA ASN A 527 10.83 -26.97 13.39
C ASN A 527 9.52 -27.68 13.01
N GLN A 528 9.22 -28.83 13.62
CA GLN A 528 7.94 -29.49 13.40
C GLN A 528 6.88 -28.92 14.37
N PRO A 529 5.63 -28.71 13.90
CA PRO A 529 4.56 -28.24 14.76
C PRO A 529 4.27 -29.17 15.94
N LYS A 530 4.12 -28.62 17.14
CA LYS A 530 3.75 -29.37 18.35
C LYS A 530 2.23 -29.40 18.55
N ALA A 531 1.77 -30.18 19.54
CA ALA A 531 0.36 -30.19 19.96
C ALA A 531 -0.17 -28.77 20.28
N ALA A 532 0.67 -27.90 20.85
CA ALA A 532 0.34 -26.50 21.09
C ALA A 532 0.04 -25.73 19.81
N TYR A 533 0.88 -25.85 18.77
CA TYR A 533 0.61 -25.24 17.46
C TYR A 533 -0.74 -25.71 16.90
N HIS A 534 -1.00 -27.02 16.90
CA HIS A 534 -2.25 -27.56 16.35
C HIS A 534 -3.49 -27.10 17.13
N ALA A 535 -3.37 -26.91 18.45
CA ALA A 535 -4.44 -26.36 19.27
C ALA A 535 -4.74 -24.89 18.90
N LEU A 536 -3.72 -24.11 18.55
CA LEU A 536 -3.89 -22.72 18.08
C LEU A 536 -4.40 -22.64 16.65
N ALA A 537 -3.90 -23.49 15.75
CA ALA A 537 -4.29 -23.50 14.34
C ALA A 537 -5.75 -23.92 14.10
N SER A 538 -6.39 -24.52 15.10
CA SER A 538 -7.81 -24.92 15.07
C SER A 538 -8.71 -24.05 15.94
N LEU A 539 -8.18 -22.99 16.55
CA LEU A 539 -8.91 -22.16 17.51
C LEU A 539 -9.89 -21.20 16.84
N VAL A 540 -9.46 -20.57 15.75
CA VAL A 540 -10.23 -19.57 15.00
C VAL A 540 -10.84 -20.24 13.76
N PRO A 541 -12.16 -20.12 13.52
CA PRO A 541 -12.78 -20.68 12.33
C PRO A 541 -12.27 -19.97 11.08
N GLN A 542 -12.15 -20.71 9.97
CA GLN A 542 -11.61 -20.20 8.70
C GLN A 542 -12.32 -18.94 8.18
N SER A 543 -13.60 -18.77 8.48
CA SER A 543 -14.38 -17.57 8.12
C SER A 543 -13.91 -16.29 8.80
N GLU A 544 -13.13 -16.39 9.87
CA GLU A 544 -12.59 -15.25 10.62
C GLU A 544 -11.09 -15.01 10.32
N TRP A 545 -10.47 -15.82 9.46
CA TRP A 545 -9.11 -15.59 8.99
C TRP A 545 -9.04 -14.33 8.10
N GLY A 546 -7.84 -13.76 7.96
CA GLY A 546 -7.59 -12.60 7.11
C GLY A 546 -6.18 -12.62 6.54
N ASP A 547 -5.75 -11.49 5.99
CA ASP A 547 -4.40 -11.32 5.47
C ASP A 547 -3.42 -10.99 6.60
N GLY A 548 -2.58 -11.96 6.97
CA GLY A 548 -1.59 -11.77 8.03
C GLY A 548 -0.50 -10.75 7.69
N SER A 549 -0.34 -10.35 6.42
CA SER A 549 0.56 -9.25 6.05
C SER A 549 -0.04 -7.87 6.29
N ASN A 550 -1.37 -7.78 6.41
CA ASN A 550 -2.14 -6.56 6.69
C ASN A 550 -3.11 -6.77 7.88
N PRO A 551 -2.61 -7.06 9.09
CA PRO A 551 -3.45 -7.36 10.24
C PRO A 551 -4.27 -6.15 10.69
N ASN A 552 -5.51 -6.39 11.10
CA ASN A 552 -6.35 -5.42 11.79
C ASN A 552 -5.88 -5.34 13.25
N ASP A 553 -4.87 -4.51 13.51
CA ASP A 553 -4.12 -4.47 14.78
C ASP A 553 -4.92 -4.03 16.03
N GLY A 554 -6.25 -3.93 15.98
CA GLY A 554 -7.11 -3.62 17.13
C GLY A 554 -6.92 -2.24 17.78
N GLY A 555 -5.82 -1.56 17.50
CA GLY A 555 -5.46 -0.24 18.00
C GLY A 555 -5.60 0.80 16.90
N THR A 556 -6.41 1.81 17.16
CA THR A 556 -6.51 3.02 16.33
C THR A 556 -5.14 3.74 16.29
N THR A 557 -4.38 3.62 15.21
CA THR A 557 -3.93 4.84 14.50
C THR A 557 -4.97 5.11 13.46
N GLN A 558 -6.06 5.74 13.92
CA GLN A 558 -6.93 6.40 12.97
C GLN A 558 -6.09 7.50 12.31
N PRO A 559 -6.23 7.70 10.98
CA PRO A 559 -5.93 8.98 10.37
C PRO A 559 -6.48 10.08 11.29
N LYS A 560 -5.80 11.21 11.45
CA LYS A 560 -6.44 12.35 12.11
C LYS A 560 -7.65 12.67 11.25
N GLY A 561 -8.82 12.19 11.69
CA GLY A 561 -10.07 12.41 11.00
C GLY A 561 -10.24 13.91 10.88
N PRO A 562 -10.91 14.37 9.81
CA PRO A 562 -11.23 15.77 9.70
C PRO A 562 -11.96 16.23 10.98
N ASP A 563 -11.75 17.48 11.38
CA ASP A 563 -12.50 18.06 12.48
C ASP A 563 -14.02 18.13 12.18
N GLY A 564 -14.81 18.68 13.11
CA GLY A 564 -16.26 18.78 12.94
C GLY A 564 -16.73 19.59 11.71
N ASN A 565 -15.82 20.31 11.04
CA ASN A 565 -16.08 21.07 9.81
C ASN A 565 -15.56 20.37 8.55
N GLY A 566 -15.00 19.16 8.67
CA GLY A 566 -14.38 18.49 7.53
C GLY A 566 -12.90 18.84 7.33
N TYR A 567 -12.25 19.57 8.25
CA TYR A 567 -10.89 20.08 8.03
C TYR A 567 -9.82 19.18 8.64
N TYR A 568 -8.84 18.80 7.82
CA TYR A 568 -7.61 18.13 8.26
C TYR A 568 -6.59 19.15 8.80
N TYR A 569 -6.56 20.38 8.25
CA TYR A 569 -5.91 21.55 8.85
C TYR A 569 -6.66 22.84 8.48
N TYR A 570 -6.55 23.86 9.33
CA TYR A 570 -7.03 25.23 9.10
C TYR A 570 -6.06 26.22 9.74
N ASP A 571 -5.24 26.87 8.93
CA ASP A 571 -4.28 27.89 9.36
C ASP A 571 -4.83 29.29 9.05
N THR A 572 -5.16 30.04 10.10
CA THR A 572 -5.71 31.41 10.02
C THR A 572 -4.65 32.51 10.13
N PHE A 573 -3.40 32.15 10.45
CA PHE A 573 -2.27 33.08 10.61
C PHE A 573 -2.42 34.21 11.64
N GLU A 574 -3.36 34.08 12.58
CA GLU A 574 -3.56 35.09 13.65
C GLU A 574 -2.46 35.05 14.72
N ASP A 575 -2.06 33.86 15.15
CA ASP A 575 -1.10 33.66 16.25
C ASP A 575 0.13 32.82 15.85
N SER A 576 0.10 32.14 14.70
CA SER A 576 1.12 31.17 14.28
C SER A 576 1.15 31.03 12.75
N MET A 577 2.34 30.75 12.21
CA MET A 577 2.53 30.41 10.79
C MET A 577 2.03 28.99 10.43
N GLY A 578 1.54 28.22 11.40
CA GLY A 578 1.20 26.82 11.18
C GLY A 578 2.44 25.99 10.83
N GLN A 579 2.31 25.09 9.85
CA GLN A 579 3.44 24.30 9.32
C GLN A 579 4.00 24.88 8.01
N TRP A 580 3.68 26.15 7.70
CA TRP A 580 4.16 26.81 6.49
C TRP A 580 5.59 27.30 6.64
N ASN A 581 6.42 27.02 5.64
CA ASN A 581 7.81 27.46 5.55
C ASN A 581 8.08 28.10 4.18
N ASN A 582 9.25 28.72 4.03
CA ASN A 582 9.65 29.34 2.78
C ASN A 582 9.89 28.31 1.67
N ARG A 583 9.49 28.67 0.45
CA ARG A 583 9.84 27.99 -0.80
C ARG A 583 10.85 28.83 -1.57
N GLY A 584 12.02 28.25 -1.84
CA GLY A 584 13.15 28.99 -2.41
C GLY A 584 13.70 30.05 -1.43
N PRO A 585 14.37 31.11 -1.94
CA PRO A 585 14.94 32.18 -1.12
C PRO A 585 13.92 33.19 -0.58
N ALA A 586 12.60 32.97 -0.76
CA ALA A 586 11.58 33.84 -0.17
C ALA A 586 11.67 33.85 1.36
N GLU A 587 11.28 34.95 1.96
CA GLU A 587 11.03 35.07 3.39
C GLU A 587 9.53 34.96 3.65
N VAL A 588 9.14 34.19 4.67
CA VAL A 588 7.75 34.01 5.08
C VAL A 588 7.61 34.42 6.54
N ALA A 589 6.69 35.34 6.83
CA ALA A 589 6.46 35.85 8.19
C ALA A 589 4.98 36.21 8.42
N LEU A 590 4.55 36.23 9.68
CA LEU A 590 3.25 36.78 10.03
C LEU A 590 3.23 38.29 9.84
N SER A 591 2.15 38.81 9.27
CA SER A 591 1.94 40.23 9.05
C SER A 591 0.52 40.64 9.39
N ASN A 592 0.38 41.80 10.01
CA ASN A 592 -0.91 42.44 10.30
C ASN A 592 -1.21 43.62 9.37
N ARG A 593 -0.46 43.74 8.26
CA ARG A 593 -0.59 44.85 7.31
C ARG A 593 -1.77 44.68 6.35
N ALA A 594 -2.11 43.43 6.06
CA ALA A 594 -3.27 43.06 5.26
C ALA A 594 -3.72 41.65 5.69
N SER A 595 -5.02 41.45 5.87
CA SER A 595 -5.66 40.16 6.13
C SER A 595 -6.97 40.09 5.33
N TYR A 596 -7.40 38.89 4.99
CA TYR A 596 -8.73 38.65 4.41
C TYR A 596 -9.75 38.50 5.53
N LYS A 597 -9.41 37.73 6.56
CA LYS A 597 -10.23 37.52 7.74
C LYS A 597 -9.36 37.71 8.98
N GLY A 598 -9.96 38.18 10.07
CA GLY A 598 -9.20 38.47 11.28
C GLY A 598 -8.20 39.60 11.11
N SER A 599 -7.02 39.49 11.72
CA SER A 599 -6.03 40.55 11.84
C SER A 599 -4.63 40.17 11.36
N GLY A 600 -4.40 38.90 11.01
CA GLY A 600 -3.12 38.37 10.56
C GLY A 600 -3.23 37.72 9.17
N ALA A 601 -2.12 37.70 8.45
CA ALA A 601 -1.93 36.88 7.25
C ALA A 601 -0.46 36.46 7.15
N LEU A 602 -0.19 35.47 6.31
CA LEU A 602 1.15 35.05 5.97
C LEU A 602 1.70 35.95 4.86
N PHE A 603 2.76 36.70 5.14
CA PHE A 603 3.42 37.57 4.17
C PHE A 603 4.64 36.89 3.56
N VAL A 604 4.67 36.85 2.23
CA VAL A 604 5.74 36.28 1.42
C VAL A 604 6.49 37.41 0.75
N SER A 605 7.78 37.55 1.07
CA SER A 605 8.62 38.64 0.56
C SER A 605 10.02 38.21 0.15
N GLY A 606 10.81 39.13 -0.42
CA GLY A 606 12.21 38.84 -0.78
C GLY A 606 12.33 37.84 -1.93
N ARG A 607 11.29 37.74 -2.76
CA ARG A 607 11.21 36.78 -3.86
C ARG A 607 12.17 37.18 -4.98
N THR A 608 13.07 36.27 -5.36
CA THR A 608 13.95 36.45 -6.53
C THR A 608 13.34 35.96 -7.84
N ASP A 609 12.36 35.06 -7.77
CA ASP A 609 11.72 34.39 -8.91
C ASP A 609 10.23 34.09 -8.64
N ALA A 610 9.45 33.89 -9.70
CA ALA A 610 8.00 33.68 -9.62
C ALA A 610 7.60 32.39 -8.89
N TRP A 611 8.44 31.36 -8.91
CA TRP A 611 8.16 30.09 -8.21
C TRP A 611 8.45 30.15 -6.70
N ASN A 612 9.09 31.23 -6.22
CA ASN A 612 9.35 31.42 -4.79
C ASN A 612 8.05 31.77 -4.07
N GLY A 613 7.83 31.18 -2.90
CA GLY A 613 6.51 31.21 -2.26
C GLY A 613 6.51 30.72 -0.82
N ALA A 614 5.36 30.24 -0.36
CA ALA A 614 5.19 29.55 0.91
C ALA A 614 4.72 28.11 0.67
N GLN A 615 5.22 27.14 1.43
CA GLN A 615 4.90 25.72 1.28
C GLN A 615 4.62 25.01 2.61
N ARG A 616 3.82 23.94 2.57
CA ARG A 616 3.45 23.09 3.69
C ARG A 616 3.51 21.62 3.30
N ALA A 617 4.18 20.79 4.11
CA ALA A 617 4.23 19.35 3.92
C ALA A 617 2.88 18.67 4.20
N LEU A 618 2.53 17.66 3.41
CA LEU A 618 1.34 16.83 3.60
C LEU A 618 1.73 15.44 4.13
N SER A 619 1.05 14.98 5.19
CA SER A 619 1.27 13.64 5.75
C SER A 619 0.61 12.57 4.87
N PRO A 620 1.34 11.53 4.40
CA PRO A 620 0.77 10.46 3.58
C PRO A 620 -0.21 9.56 4.32
N ILE A 621 -0.27 9.66 5.66
CA ILE A 621 -1.25 8.96 6.50
C ILE A 621 -2.63 9.66 6.45
N THR A 622 -2.65 10.97 6.25
CA THR A 622 -3.88 11.78 6.17
C THR A 622 -4.27 12.09 4.72
N TYR A 623 -3.28 12.41 3.90
CA TYR A 623 -3.38 12.73 2.48
C TYR A 623 -2.82 11.56 1.67
N VAL A 624 -3.66 10.55 1.46
CA VAL A 624 -3.29 9.31 0.78
C VAL A 624 -3.24 9.57 -0.73
N PRO A 625 -2.13 9.27 -1.41
CA PRO A 625 -2.02 9.33 -2.86
C PRO A 625 -3.17 8.59 -3.56
N GLY A 626 -3.75 9.19 -4.59
CA GLY A 626 -4.90 8.65 -5.32
C GLY A 626 -6.26 9.04 -4.73
N ASN A 627 -6.31 9.63 -3.53
CA ASN A 627 -7.54 10.16 -2.95
C ASN A 627 -7.76 11.63 -3.31
N LYS A 628 -9.04 12.02 -3.30
CA LYS A 628 -9.47 13.41 -3.44
C LYS A 628 -9.47 14.14 -2.12
N TYR A 629 -9.07 15.40 -2.15
CA TYR A 629 -9.08 16.32 -1.03
C TYR A 629 -9.57 17.71 -1.47
N CYS A 630 -10.06 18.48 -0.51
CA CYS A 630 -10.37 19.87 -0.72
C CYS A 630 -9.18 20.73 -0.23
N PHE A 631 -8.66 21.60 -1.09
CA PHE A 631 -7.65 22.58 -0.72
C PHE A 631 -8.15 23.99 -1.01
N SER A 632 -7.95 24.89 -0.05
CA SER A 632 -8.40 26.29 -0.14
C SER A 632 -7.39 27.23 0.48
N SER A 633 -7.17 28.39 -0.14
CA SER A 633 -6.53 29.54 0.49
C SER A 633 -6.90 30.81 -0.28
N VAL A 634 -6.69 31.97 0.32
CA VAL A 634 -6.85 33.25 -0.38
C VAL A 634 -5.52 33.96 -0.50
N ALA A 635 -5.31 34.64 -1.63
CA ALA A 635 -4.06 35.35 -1.91
C ALA A 635 -4.32 36.79 -2.38
N MET A 636 -3.40 37.71 -2.07
CA MET A 636 -3.49 39.12 -2.47
C MET A 636 -2.11 39.77 -2.57
N PHE A 637 -1.95 40.74 -3.46
CA PHE A 637 -0.74 41.58 -3.57
C PHE A 637 -1.13 43.06 -3.65
N THR A 638 -0.29 43.95 -3.12
CA THR A 638 -0.62 45.38 -2.96
C THR A 638 0.09 46.32 -3.94
N GLY A 639 1.05 45.82 -4.74
CA GLY A 639 1.81 46.66 -5.68
C GLY A 639 2.80 45.90 -6.56
N GLY A 640 3.38 46.58 -7.55
CA GLY A 640 4.34 46.03 -8.50
C GLY A 640 3.74 45.66 -9.87
N ALA A 641 2.45 45.29 -9.91
CA ALA A 641 1.68 45.01 -11.13
C ALA A 641 0.22 45.48 -10.97
N THR A 642 -0.56 45.54 -12.05
CA THR A 642 -2.01 45.82 -12.01
C THR A 642 -2.85 44.57 -11.77
N SER A 643 -2.36 43.42 -12.25
CA SER A 643 -2.89 42.08 -11.98
C SER A 643 -1.75 41.09 -11.79
N ALA A 644 -2.01 39.98 -11.09
CA ALA A 644 -1.08 38.87 -10.93
C ALA A 644 -1.85 37.55 -10.89
N THR A 645 -1.32 36.53 -11.54
CA THR A 645 -1.89 35.18 -11.47
C THR A 645 -1.22 34.40 -10.34
N PHE A 646 -2.03 33.96 -9.37
CA PHE A 646 -1.59 33.11 -8.28
C PHE A 646 -1.82 31.64 -8.62
N CYS A 647 -0.91 30.79 -8.16
CA CYS A 647 -1.00 29.35 -8.32
C CYS A 647 -0.96 28.70 -6.94
N MET A 648 -1.95 27.86 -6.64
CA MET A 648 -1.83 26.84 -5.60
C MET A 648 -1.46 25.52 -6.28
N LYS A 649 -0.40 24.88 -5.81
CA LYS A 649 0.16 23.68 -6.45
C LYS A 649 0.54 22.62 -5.43
N LEU A 650 0.63 21.39 -5.91
CA LEU A 650 1.20 20.23 -5.22
C LEU A 650 2.58 19.94 -5.83
N GLN A 651 3.63 19.94 -5.02
CA GLN A 651 4.89 19.28 -5.35
C GLN A 651 4.84 17.85 -4.81
N TYR A 652 5.28 16.88 -5.58
CA TYR A 652 5.44 15.49 -5.14
C TYR A 652 6.57 14.82 -5.94
N VAL A 653 7.00 13.65 -5.47
CA VAL A 653 7.91 12.75 -6.19
C VAL A 653 7.07 11.60 -6.74
N ASP A 654 7.12 11.39 -8.05
CA ASP A 654 6.38 10.32 -8.72
C ASP A 654 7.06 8.95 -8.58
N SER A 655 6.46 7.91 -9.15
CA SER A 655 7.00 6.54 -9.13
C SER A 655 8.37 6.36 -9.80
N ASN A 656 8.80 7.31 -10.63
CA ASN A 656 10.11 7.32 -11.27
C ASN A 656 11.17 8.03 -10.42
N GLY A 657 10.78 8.63 -9.29
CA GLY A 657 11.68 9.40 -8.43
C GLY A 657 11.83 10.86 -8.87
N ASP A 658 11.05 11.32 -9.85
CA ASP A 658 11.16 12.67 -10.40
C ASP A 658 10.22 13.65 -9.65
N PRO A 659 10.68 14.88 -9.34
CA PRO A 659 9.84 15.89 -8.73
C PRO A 659 8.83 16.45 -9.75
N GLN A 660 7.56 16.25 -9.47
CA GLN A 660 6.43 16.75 -10.24
C GLN A 660 5.77 17.95 -9.54
N TYR A 661 5.15 18.80 -10.36
CA TYR A 661 4.46 20.01 -9.91
C TYR A 661 3.08 20.08 -10.56
N ASP A 662 2.05 19.70 -9.82
CA ASP A 662 0.69 19.69 -10.30
C ASP A 662 -0.11 20.87 -9.76
N THR A 663 -1.03 21.39 -10.57
CA THR A 663 -1.78 22.61 -10.23
C THR A 663 -3.09 22.27 -9.55
N ILE A 664 -3.25 22.74 -8.32
CA ILE A 664 -4.49 22.59 -7.55
C ILE A 664 -5.53 23.60 -8.02
N ASP A 665 -5.14 24.88 -8.08
CA ASP A 665 -5.94 25.95 -8.65
C ASP A 665 -5.04 27.11 -9.11
N MET A 666 -5.49 27.88 -10.09
CA MET A 666 -4.78 29.04 -10.62
C MET A 666 -5.78 30.15 -10.95
N LYS A 667 -5.61 31.34 -10.35
CA LYS A 667 -6.52 32.48 -10.58
C LYS A 667 -5.78 33.81 -10.67
N THR A 668 -6.29 34.69 -11.53
CA THR A 668 -5.80 36.08 -11.65
C THR A 668 -6.48 36.99 -10.64
N ALA A 669 -5.66 37.69 -9.85
CA ALA A 669 -6.07 38.73 -8.94
C ALA A 669 -5.75 40.12 -9.49
N VAL A 670 -6.58 41.11 -9.19
CA VAL A 670 -6.27 42.53 -9.37
C VAL A 670 -5.58 43.04 -8.10
N ALA A 671 -4.66 44.00 -8.25
CA ALA A 671 -3.95 44.58 -7.11
C ALA A 671 -4.91 45.08 -6.02
N ASN A 672 -4.61 44.75 -4.76
CA ASN A 672 -5.41 45.03 -3.57
C ASN A 672 -6.76 44.28 -3.48
N GLN A 673 -6.96 43.23 -4.27
CA GLN A 673 -8.11 42.32 -4.15
C GLN A 673 -7.66 40.90 -3.76
N TRP A 674 -8.40 40.28 -2.85
CA TRP A 674 -8.20 38.88 -2.49
C TRP A 674 -8.82 37.97 -3.54
N VAL A 675 -8.07 36.97 -3.98
CA VAL A 675 -8.55 35.90 -4.86
C VAL A 675 -8.66 34.59 -4.09
N HIS A 676 -9.66 33.78 -4.42
CA HIS A 676 -9.90 32.47 -3.81
C HIS A 676 -9.27 31.37 -4.64
N LEU A 677 -8.19 30.76 -4.15
CA LEU A 677 -7.57 29.56 -4.70
C LEU A 677 -8.24 28.36 -4.05
N TYR A 678 -9.04 27.62 -4.81
CA TYR A 678 -9.94 26.62 -4.26
C TYR A 678 -10.20 25.48 -5.23
N ASN A 679 -9.91 24.26 -4.77
CA ASN A 679 -10.29 23.04 -5.44
C ASN A 679 -11.01 22.11 -4.45
N PRO A 680 -12.33 21.91 -4.58
CA PRO A 680 -13.08 21.05 -3.68
C PRO A 680 -12.73 19.57 -3.84
N GLU A 681 -12.18 19.14 -4.97
CA GLU A 681 -11.99 17.73 -5.31
C GLU A 681 -10.65 17.48 -6.01
N TYR A 682 -9.57 18.04 -5.46
CA TYR A 682 -8.23 17.82 -5.99
C TYR A 682 -7.75 16.39 -5.70
N THR A 683 -7.48 15.61 -6.74
CA THR A 683 -6.93 14.27 -6.62
C THR A 683 -5.41 14.36 -6.52
N ILE A 684 -4.86 13.94 -5.39
CA ILE A 684 -3.42 13.75 -5.27
C ILE A 684 -3.02 12.58 -6.20
N PRO A 685 -1.99 12.70 -7.05
CA PRO A 685 -1.57 11.62 -7.95
C PRO A 685 -1.28 10.32 -7.21
N ALA A 686 -1.68 9.18 -7.77
CA ALA A 686 -1.68 7.89 -7.08
C ALA A 686 -0.29 7.36 -6.71
N ASP A 687 0.74 7.82 -7.41
CA ASP A 687 2.14 7.51 -7.15
C ASP A 687 2.90 8.62 -6.42
N ALA A 688 2.17 9.63 -5.90
CA ALA A 688 2.79 10.75 -5.23
C ALA A 688 3.43 10.36 -3.89
N THR A 689 4.67 10.77 -3.68
CA THR A 689 5.38 10.73 -2.40
C THR A 689 6.03 12.09 -2.11
N ASP A 690 6.55 12.33 -0.90
CA ASP A 690 7.18 13.60 -0.49
C ASP A 690 6.38 14.87 -0.87
N MET A 691 5.12 14.93 -0.41
CA MET A 691 4.13 15.89 -0.89
C MET A 691 4.16 17.24 -0.16
N TYR A 692 4.11 18.34 -0.91
CA TYR A 692 3.98 19.70 -0.39
C TYR A 692 2.90 20.47 -1.14
N VAL A 693 1.97 21.09 -0.42
CA VAL A 693 1.09 22.13 -0.98
C VAL A 693 1.78 23.48 -0.86
N TYR A 694 1.72 24.33 -1.90
CA TYR A 694 2.37 25.63 -1.89
C TYR A 694 1.62 26.67 -2.73
N VAL A 695 1.88 27.95 -2.43
CA VAL A 695 1.33 29.11 -3.14
C VAL A 695 2.46 29.95 -3.72
N GLU A 696 2.35 30.28 -5.01
CA GLU A 696 3.31 31.09 -5.78
C GLU A 696 2.57 32.03 -6.76
N THR A 697 3.32 32.79 -7.57
CA THR A 697 2.76 33.51 -8.72
C THR A 697 3.20 32.85 -10.02
N ALA A 698 2.36 32.88 -11.05
CA ALA A 698 2.72 32.35 -12.37
C ALA A 698 3.88 33.14 -12.97
N GLU A 699 3.90 34.46 -12.73
CA GLU A 699 4.93 35.39 -13.19
C GLU A 699 5.19 36.49 -12.15
N GLY A 700 6.31 37.20 -12.31
CA GLY A 700 6.69 38.33 -11.46
C GLY A 700 7.22 37.94 -10.08
N THR A 701 7.82 38.92 -9.40
CA THR A 701 8.50 38.75 -8.11
C THR A 701 7.87 39.60 -7.00
N MET A 702 6.64 40.05 -7.20
CA MET A 702 5.94 40.89 -6.23
C MET A 702 5.72 40.15 -4.91
N ASP A 703 5.84 40.87 -3.81
CA ASP A 703 5.46 40.35 -2.50
C ASP A 703 3.94 40.14 -2.44
N PHE A 704 3.50 39.12 -1.71
CA PHE A 704 2.09 38.79 -1.59
C PHE A 704 1.73 38.26 -0.20
N TYR A 705 0.43 38.21 0.07
CA TYR A 705 -0.16 37.73 1.31
C TYR A 705 -0.98 36.47 1.02
N VAL A 706 -0.96 35.52 1.96
CA VAL A 706 -1.77 34.30 1.97
C VAL A 706 -2.56 34.25 3.27
N ASP A 707 -3.84 33.92 3.20
CA ASP A 707 -4.72 33.83 4.37
C ASP A 707 -5.70 32.64 4.23
N GLU A 708 -6.32 32.22 5.34
CA GLU A 708 -7.32 31.14 5.44
C GLU A 708 -6.91 29.84 4.69
N ALA A 709 -5.74 29.28 5.00
CA ALA A 709 -5.25 28.07 4.34
C ALA A 709 -5.85 26.80 4.97
N ILE A 710 -6.56 26.01 4.16
CA ILE A 710 -7.37 24.86 4.60
C ILE A 710 -7.09 23.64 3.72
N GLY A 711 -6.90 22.48 4.38
CA GLY A 711 -6.97 21.17 3.77
C GLY A 711 -8.10 20.37 4.41
N ALA A 712 -9.01 19.83 3.60
CA ALA A 712 -10.29 19.29 4.05
C ALA A 712 -10.72 18.06 3.24
N VAL A 713 -11.81 17.42 3.66
CA VAL A 713 -12.44 16.31 2.93
C VAL A 713 -12.88 16.79 1.55
N ALA A 714 -12.75 15.94 0.52
CA ALA A 714 -13.28 16.25 -0.81
C ALA A 714 -14.76 16.68 -0.75
N GLY A 715 -15.11 17.67 -1.56
CA GLY A 715 -16.44 18.28 -1.60
C GLY A 715 -16.74 19.26 -0.47
N THR A 716 -15.80 19.52 0.45
CA THR A 716 -16.02 20.51 1.52
C THR A 716 -16.21 21.90 0.93
N VAL A 717 -17.35 22.52 1.20
CA VAL A 717 -17.69 23.86 0.69
C VAL A 717 -17.01 24.92 1.54
N ILE A 718 -16.03 25.61 0.97
CA ILE A 718 -15.31 26.71 1.64
C ILE A 718 -15.63 28.01 0.93
N THR A 719 -16.09 29.02 1.69
CA THR A 719 -16.46 30.33 1.13
C THR A 719 -15.25 31.28 1.14
N GLY A 720 -14.79 31.68 -0.04
CA GLY A 720 -13.80 32.74 -0.22
C GLY A 720 -14.36 34.04 -0.79
N PRO A 721 -13.51 35.00 -1.18
CA PRO A 721 -13.92 36.21 -1.88
C PRO A 721 -14.65 35.85 -3.19
N GLY A 722 -15.77 36.53 -3.48
CA GLY A 722 -16.59 36.24 -4.66
C GLY A 722 -15.86 36.50 -5.98
N GLU A 723 -16.15 35.69 -7.01
CA GLU A 723 -15.60 35.89 -8.36
C GLU A 723 -16.01 37.26 -8.92
N THR A 724 -15.05 37.99 -9.46
CA THR A 724 -15.27 39.26 -10.16
C THR A 724 -16.14 39.01 -11.40
N LYS A 725 -17.43 39.35 -11.29
CA LYS A 725 -18.36 39.38 -12.43
C LYS A 725 -17.92 40.47 -13.40
N PHE A 726 -17.68 40.09 -14.66
CA PHE A 726 -17.52 41.05 -15.75
C PHE A 726 -18.84 41.29 -16.48
N LYS A 727 -18.91 42.40 -17.21
CA LYS A 727 -20.08 42.83 -17.97
C LYS A 727 -19.79 42.65 -19.46
N LEU A 728 -20.68 41.98 -20.20
CA LEU A 728 -20.55 41.83 -21.66
C LEU A 728 -20.45 43.22 -22.30
N GLY A 729 -19.42 43.42 -23.12
CA GLY A 729 -19.06 44.68 -23.78
C GLY A 729 -18.13 45.61 -22.98
N ASP A 730 -17.87 45.35 -21.69
CA ASP A 730 -16.93 46.12 -20.85
C ASP A 730 -15.58 45.39 -20.83
N VAL A 731 -14.79 45.67 -21.87
CA VAL A 731 -13.58 44.93 -22.22
C VAL A 731 -12.38 45.44 -21.40
N ASN A 732 -12.45 46.68 -20.91
CA ASN A 732 -11.40 47.28 -20.09
C ASN A 732 -11.69 47.22 -18.56
N PHE A 733 -12.88 46.75 -18.16
CA PHE A 733 -13.37 46.62 -16.78
C PHE A 733 -13.50 47.93 -16.01
N ASP A 734 -13.77 49.04 -16.68
CA ASP A 734 -14.02 50.33 -16.03
C ASP A 734 -15.49 50.50 -15.57
N GLY A 735 -16.35 49.54 -15.91
CA GLY A 735 -17.77 49.48 -15.53
C GLY A 735 -18.71 50.13 -16.56
N ILE A 736 -18.16 50.81 -17.57
CA ILE A 736 -18.85 51.53 -18.62
C ILE A 736 -18.63 50.78 -19.94
N ILE A 737 -19.64 50.77 -20.82
CA ILE A 737 -19.46 50.22 -22.18
C ILE A 737 -19.44 51.41 -23.12
N ASP A 738 -18.26 51.78 -23.60
CA ASP A 738 -18.08 52.94 -24.46
C ASP A 738 -17.08 52.72 -25.61
N SER A 739 -16.75 53.80 -26.32
CA SER A 739 -15.84 53.74 -27.46
C SER A 739 -14.43 53.22 -27.13
N ILE A 740 -14.02 53.26 -25.87
CA ILE A 740 -12.73 52.73 -25.40
C ILE A 740 -12.76 51.21 -25.44
N ASP A 741 -13.84 50.55 -24.99
CA ASP A 741 -14.00 49.10 -25.06
C ASP A 741 -13.93 48.59 -26.51
N LEU A 742 -14.57 49.32 -27.43
CA LEU A 742 -14.50 49.00 -28.86
C LEU A 742 -13.07 49.11 -29.40
N VAL A 743 -12.30 50.11 -28.98
CA VAL A 743 -10.90 50.26 -29.40
C VAL A 743 -10.02 49.16 -28.80
N VAL A 744 -10.25 48.78 -27.55
CA VAL A 744 -9.52 47.70 -26.87
C VAL A 744 -9.84 46.35 -27.54
N ALA A 745 -11.10 46.07 -27.83
CA ALA A 745 -11.51 44.84 -28.49
C ALA A 745 -10.99 44.74 -29.94
N MET A 746 -11.02 45.85 -30.70
CA MET A 746 -10.43 45.89 -32.04
C MET A 746 -8.91 45.66 -32.01
N ARG A 747 -8.19 46.16 -31.00
CA ARG A 747 -6.76 45.88 -30.82
C ARG A 747 -6.51 44.41 -30.49
N GLY A 748 -7.37 43.81 -29.66
CA GLY A 748 -7.34 42.39 -29.31
C GLY A 748 -7.41 41.48 -30.54
N ILE A 749 -8.32 41.78 -31.48
CA ILE A 749 -8.49 41.02 -32.73
C ILE A 749 -7.34 41.26 -33.73
N LEU A 750 -6.81 42.49 -33.81
CA LEU A 750 -5.93 42.86 -34.92
C LEU A 750 -4.46 42.45 -34.72
N GLN A 751 -3.84 42.64 -33.55
CA GLN A 751 -2.39 42.36 -33.39
C GLN A 751 -1.84 42.01 -31.98
N GLU A 752 -2.57 42.14 -30.87
CA GLU A 752 -1.96 41.98 -29.51
C GLU A 752 -2.61 40.93 -28.59
N GLY A 753 -3.74 40.32 -28.96
CA GLY A 753 -4.51 39.47 -28.05
C GLY A 753 -5.20 40.28 -26.93
N PHE A 754 -6.05 39.63 -26.15
CA PHE A 754 -6.74 40.29 -25.04
C PHE A 754 -5.88 40.35 -23.77
N SER A 755 -6.10 41.36 -22.93
CA SER A 755 -5.34 41.52 -21.67
C SER A 755 -5.64 40.44 -20.62
N SER A 756 -6.74 39.71 -20.79
CA SER A 756 -7.13 38.55 -19.99
C SER A 756 -8.23 37.77 -20.70
N GLU A 757 -8.41 36.51 -20.31
CA GLU A 757 -9.53 35.66 -20.77
C GLU A 757 -10.90 36.28 -20.45
N ALA A 758 -11.00 37.01 -19.33
CA ALA A 758 -12.23 37.74 -19.01
C ALA A 758 -12.49 38.90 -20.00
N ALA A 759 -11.45 39.55 -20.54
CA ALA A 759 -11.61 40.64 -21.49
C ALA A 759 -12.01 40.10 -22.88
N GLU A 760 -11.46 38.94 -23.25
CA GLU A 760 -11.87 38.21 -24.44
C GLU A 760 -13.34 37.78 -24.35
N ARG A 761 -13.75 37.20 -23.22
CA ARG A 761 -15.15 36.83 -22.95
C ARG A 761 -16.09 38.03 -22.82
N ALA A 762 -15.59 39.19 -22.41
CA ALA A 762 -16.36 40.43 -22.43
C ALA A 762 -16.54 40.97 -23.86
N ALA A 763 -15.60 40.67 -24.77
CA ALA A 763 -15.63 41.11 -26.15
C ALA A 763 -16.46 40.21 -27.08
N ASP A 764 -16.67 38.94 -26.73
CA ASP A 764 -17.61 38.01 -27.38
C ASP A 764 -19.06 38.37 -27.00
N VAL A 765 -19.63 39.34 -27.71
CA VAL A 765 -20.93 39.92 -27.35
C VAL A 765 -22.10 39.15 -27.96
N ASN A 766 -21.90 38.37 -29.01
CA ASN A 766 -22.93 37.46 -29.55
C ASN A 766 -22.89 36.04 -28.98
N GLN A 767 -21.85 35.70 -28.22
CA GLN A 767 -21.66 34.43 -27.53
C GLN A 767 -21.57 33.23 -28.48
N ASP A 768 -21.04 33.44 -29.69
CA ASP A 768 -20.78 32.36 -30.66
C ASP A 768 -19.46 31.63 -30.37
N GLY A 769 -18.70 32.10 -29.37
CA GLY A 769 -17.42 31.54 -28.96
C GLY A 769 -16.23 32.05 -29.80
N GLU A 770 -16.44 32.97 -30.75
CA GLU A 770 -15.40 33.55 -31.60
C GLU A 770 -15.45 35.08 -31.61
N VAL A 771 -14.50 35.77 -30.96
CA VAL A 771 -14.45 37.25 -31.01
C VAL A 771 -14.02 37.74 -32.39
N ASN A 772 -14.96 38.25 -33.18
CA ASN A 772 -14.73 38.61 -34.57
C ASN A 772 -15.39 39.94 -34.98
N SER A 773 -15.47 40.23 -36.29
CA SER A 773 -16.03 41.48 -36.79
C SER A 773 -17.53 41.65 -36.47
N ASN A 774 -18.26 40.55 -36.22
CA ASN A 774 -19.66 40.56 -35.83
C ASN A 774 -19.82 41.15 -34.42
N ASP A 775 -18.96 40.78 -33.49
CA ASP A 775 -18.91 41.36 -32.14
C ASP A 775 -18.62 42.85 -32.18
N MET A 776 -17.66 43.27 -33.01
CA MET A 776 -17.31 44.68 -33.12
C MET A 776 -18.47 45.50 -33.69
N ALA A 777 -19.24 44.92 -34.61
CA ALA A 777 -20.45 45.54 -35.14
C ALA A 777 -21.55 45.63 -34.07
N LEU A 778 -21.73 44.60 -33.24
CA LEU A 778 -22.72 44.59 -32.17
C LEU A 778 -22.34 45.53 -31.03
N LEU A 779 -21.08 45.51 -30.58
CA LEU A 779 -20.52 46.42 -29.59
C LEU A 779 -20.64 47.88 -30.06
N SER A 780 -20.31 48.17 -31.32
CA SER A 780 -20.50 49.49 -31.91
C SER A 780 -21.98 49.91 -31.96
N ARG A 781 -22.90 49.01 -32.30
CA ARG A 781 -24.34 49.30 -32.32
C ARG A 781 -24.92 49.53 -30.93
N TYR A 782 -24.41 48.84 -29.91
CA TYR A 782 -24.80 49.05 -28.52
C TYR A 782 -24.31 50.42 -28.01
N ILE A 783 -23.06 50.80 -28.30
CA ILE A 783 -22.50 52.12 -27.97
C ILE A 783 -23.26 53.26 -28.67
N LEU A 784 -23.74 53.02 -29.90
CA LEU A 784 -24.57 53.98 -30.65
C LEU A 784 -26.06 53.96 -30.24
N GLU A 785 -26.44 53.21 -29.20
CA GLU A 785 -27.80 53.02 -28.72
C GLU A 785 -28.79 52.52 -29.80
N ILE A 786 -28.28 51.82 -30.82
CA ILE A 786 -29.08 51.19 -31.88
C ILE A 786 -29.71 49.89 -31.36
N ILE A 787 -29.02 49.21 -30.43
CA ILE A 787 -29.51 48.05 -29.69
C ILE A 787 -29.35 48.34 -28.20
N ASP A 788 -30.29 47.87 -27.38
CA ASP A 788 -30.30 48.03 -25.91
C ASP A 788 -29.77 46.79 -25.18
N ARG A 789 -29.47 45.72 -25.93
CA ARG A 789 -28.86 44.46 -25.48
C ARG A 789 -28.23 43.72 -26.65
N PHE A 790 -27.28 42.82 -26.37
CA PHE A 790 -26.67 41.95 -27.37
C PHE A 790 -27.55 40.73 -27.71
N PRO A 791 -27.51 40.21 -28.95
CA PRO A 791 -28.27 39.03 -29.38
C PRO A 791 -27.59 37.72 -28.93
N VAL A 792 -28.39 36.68 -28.68
CA VAL A 792 -27.94 35.28 -28.43
C VAL A 792 -28.40 34.45 -29.64
N GLU A 793 -27.56 33.55 -30.15
CA GLU A 793 -27.86 32.77 -31.37
C GLU A 793 -29.00 31.73 -31.16
N GLU A 794 -29.97 31.66 -32.09
CA GLU A 794 -31.05 30.67 -32.16
C GLU A 794 -30.68 29.57 -33.18
N GLU A 795 -30.80 28.29 -32.82
CA GLU A 795 -30.50 27.13 -33.69
C GLU A 795 -31.56 26.90 -34.81
N PRO A 796 -31.19 26.36 -36.00
CA PRO A 796 -32.12 26.15 -37.12
C PRO A 796 -32.91 24.83 -37.07
N GLU A 797 -34.11 24.86 -37.64
CA GLU A 797 -35.17 23.83 -37.55
C GLU A 797 -34.85 22.41 -38.09
N PRO A 798 -35.48 21.35 -37.51
CA PRO A 798 -35.20 19.96 -37.83
C PRO A 798 -36.04 19.34 -38.97
N TRP A 799 -35.47 18.29 -39.57
CA TRP A 799 -36.06 17.39 -40.58
C TRP A 799 -36.84 16.24 -39.92
N GLU A 800 -38.09 15.99 -40.34
CA GLU A 800 -38.95 14.92 -39.82
C GLU A 800 -38.66 13.53 -40.44
N PRO A 801 -38.55 12.49 -39.59
CA PRO A 801 -39.12 11.17 -39.84
C PRO A 801 -40.25 10.81 -38.84
N GLU A 802 -41.05 9.82 -39.25
CA GLU A 802 -42.28 9.27 -38.62
C GLU A 802 -42.15 8.82 -37.14
N PRO A 803 -43.28 8.70 -36.40
CA PRO A 803 -43.37 9.07 -34.99
C PRO A 803 -42.66 8.07 -34.08
N GLU A 804 -41.58 8.51 -33.44
CA GLU A 804 -41.08 7.88 -32.22
C GLU A 804 -42.04 8.18 -31.06
N GLU A 805 -42.36 7.13 -30.32
CA GLU A 805 -43.19 7.17 -29.13
C GLU A 805 -42.59 8.15 -28.10
N PRO A 806 -43.42 8.84 -27.30
CA PRO A 806 -42.95 9.89 -26.42
C PRO A 806 -41.96 9.33 -25.39
N GLU A 807 -40.74 9.86 -25.37
CA GLU A 807 -39.77 9.66 -24.29
C GLU A 807 -40.42 10.00 -22.94
N ASP A 808 -40.27 9.09 -21.99
CA ASP A 808 -40.78 9.18 -20.63
C ASP A 808 -40.15 10.40 -19.91
N PRO A 809 -40.90 11.49 -19.64
CA PRO A 809 -40.35 12.72 -19.06
C PRO A 809 -39.97 12.58 -17.57
N GLY A 810 -39.96 11.35 -17.03
CA GLY A 810 -39.95 11.10 -15.60
C GLY A 810 -38.67 10.53 -15.00
N LYS A 811 -37.71 10.03 -15.78
CA LYS A 811 -36.54 9.34 -15.21
C LYS A 811 -35.32 10.27 -15.14
N PRO A 812 -34.89 10.70 -13.94
CA PRO A 812 -33.67 11.50 -13.80
C PRO A 812 -32.46 10.71 -14.33
N PRO A 813 -31.45 11.38 -14.92
CA PRO A 813 -30.27 10.71 -15.44
C PRO A 813 -29.60 9.88 -14.34
N PHE A 814 -29.21 8.65 -14.67
CA PHE A 814 -28.47 7.82 -13.72
C PHE A 814 -27.17 8.51 -13.33
N ASN A 815 -26.90 8.59 -12.03
CA ASN A 815 -25.71 9.25 -11.52
C ASN A 815 -24.55 8.25 -11.51
N TYR A 816 -23.83 8.16 -12.62
CA TYR A 816 -22.64 7.31 -12.71
C TYR A 816 -21.55 7.78 -11.75
N ASP A 817 -20.93 6.86 -11.01
CA ASP A 817 -19.65 7.11 -10.35
C ASP A 817 -18.55 7.10 -11.42
N PRO A 818 -17.90 8.24 -11.73
CA PRO A 818 -16.81 8.27 -12.72
C PRO A 818 -15.54 7.58 -12.21
N ALA A 819 -15.50 7.16 -10.95
CA ALA A 819 -14.41 6.44 -10.31
C ALA A 819 -14.88 5.09 -9.74
N LEU A 820 -15.72 4.35 -10.49
CA LEU A 820 -16.19 3.02 -10.07
C LEU A 820 -15.00 2.12 -9.70
N GLN A 821 -14.94 1.74 -8.42
CA GLN A 821 -13.95 0.82 -7.86
C GLN A 821 -14.64 -0.46 -7.39
N TYR A 822 -13.87 -1.56 -7.39
CA TYR A 822 -14.35 -2.85 -6.89
C TYR A 822 -14.83 -2.75 -5.43
N ARG A 823 -16.02 -3.27 -5.16
CA ARG A 823 -16.59 -3.42 -3.82
C ARG A 823 -17.27 -4.77 -3.72
N PRO A 824 -16.98 -5.58 -2.68
CA PRO A 824 -17.74 -6.80 -2.48
C PRO A 824 -19.19 -6.45 -2.15
N ALA A 825 -20.13 -7.08 -2.87
CA ALA A 825 -21.54 -7.09 -2.48
C ALA A 825 -21.68 -7.41 -0.97
N PRO A 826 -22.53 -6.70 -0.22
CA PRO A 826 -22.68 -6.92 1.21
C PRO A 826 -22.98 -8.38 1.54
N ASN A 827 -22.40 -8.92 2.61
CA ASN A 827 -22.63 -10.32 3.01
C ASN A 827 -24.12 -10.64 3.25
N SER A 828 -24.94 -9.63 3.60
CA SER A 828 -26.39 -9.77 3.71
C SER A 828 -27.05 -10.19 2.39
N TYR A 829 -26.48 -9.81 1.24
CA TYR A 829 -27.00 -10.15 -0.09
C TYR A 829 -26.80 -11.63 -0.43
N LEU A 830 -26.03 -12.37 0.37
CA LEU A 830 -25.85 -13.83 0.25
C LEU A 830 -26.80 -14.62 1.15
N THR A 831 -27.74 -13.95 1.82
CA THR A 831 -28.80 -14.59 2.61
C THR A 831 -30.11 -14.64 1.82
N GLN A 832 -31.14 -15.28 2.37
CA GLN A 832 -32.43 -15.34 1.68
C GLN A 832 -33.10 -13.96 1.68
N CYS A 833 -33.38 -13.42 0.48
CA CYS A 833 -34.15 -12.19 0.33
C CYS A 833 -35.63 -12.43 0.70
N PRO A 834 -36.30 -11.50 1.41
CA PRO A 834 -37.74 -11.60 1.68
C PRO A 834 -38.60 -11.43 0.42
N GLN A 835 -38.03 -10.89 -0.66
CA GLN A 835 -38.64 -10.77 -1.98
C GLN A 835 -37.85 -11.58 -3.02
N PRO A 836 -37.88 -12.93 -2.94
CA PRO A 836 -37.05 -13.75 -3.81
C PRO A 836 -37.62 -13.86 -5.22
N GLY A 837 -36.74 -13.78 -6.21
CA GLY A 837 -37.04 -14.14 -7.59
C GLY A 837 -37.25 -15.64 -7.76
N ARG A 838 -37.59 -16.05 -8.98
CA ARG A 838 -37.84 -17.46 -9.34
C ARG A 838 -37.00 -17.88 -10.53
N ILE A 839 -36.28 -18.98 -10.38
CA ILE A 839 -35.55 -19.60 -11.49
C ILE A 839 -36.42 -20.67 -12.15
N VAL A 840 -36.57 -20.57 -13.47
CA VAL A 840 -37.29 -21.51 -14.32
C VAL A 840 -36.28 -22.18 -15.26
N ARG A 841 -36.25 -23.51 -15.28
CA ARG A 841 -35.46 -24.25 -16.26
C ARG A 841 -36.28 -24.46 -17.52
N GLU A 842 -35.71 -24.09 -18.65
CA GLU A 842 -36.32 -24.24 -19.97
C GLU A 842 -35.52 -25.19 -20.85
N THR A 843 -36.18 -25.75 -21.86
CA THR A 843 -35.55 -26.61 -22.87
C THR A 843 -35.99 -26.15 -24.25
N TYR A 844 -35.03 -26.01 -25.15
CA TYR A 844 -35.26 -25.48 -26.49
C TYR A 844 -34.50 -26.30 -27.54
N ASN A 845 -34.95 -26.20 -28.78
CA ASN A 845 -34.29 -26.81 -29.92
C ASN A 845 -33.20 -25.85 -30.41
N SER A 846 -31.94 -26.21 -30.19
CA SER A 846 -30.79 -25.46 -30.70
C SER A 846 -30.38 -25.97 -32.09
N ILE A 847 -29.57 -25.19 -32.81
CA ILE A 847 -28.90 -25.59 -34.07
C ILE A 847 -28.12 -26.92 -33.95
N ASN A 848 -27.84 -27.35 -32.71
CA ASN A 848 -26.92 -28.42 -32.35
C ASN A 848 -27.56 -29.50 -31.48
N GLY A 849 -28.90 -29.51 -31.41
CA GLY A 849 -29.69 -30.46 -30.62
C GLY A 849 -30.47 -29.79 -29.49
N MET A 850 -31.17 -30.62 -28.72
CA MET A 850 -31.96 -30.13 -27.60
C MET A 850 -31.04 -29.69 -26.45
N LYS A 851 -31.20 -28.45 -25.98
CA LYS A 851 -30.42 -27.87 -24.88
C LYS A 851 -31.34 -27.24 -23.85
N SER A 852 -30.79 -27.01 -22.66
CA SER A 852 -31.47 -26.30 -21.58
C SER A 852 -30.77 -25.02 -21.20
N LEU A 853 -31.55 -24.10 -20.65
CA LEU A 853 -31.08 -22.85 -20.04
C LEU A 853 -31.91 -22.57 -18.79
N ASN A 854 -31.41 -21.72 -17.89
CA ASN A 854 -32.21 -21.22 -16.77
C ASN A 854 -32.60 -19.76 -17.01
N VAL A 855 -33.80 -19.41 -16.54
CA VAL A 855 -34.37 -18.06 -16.60
C VAL A 855 -34.73 -17.64 -15.18
N TYR A 856 -33.99 -16.68 -14.64
CA TYR A 856 -34.34 -15.97 -13.42
C TYR A 856 -35.38 -14.89 -13.75
N LEU A 857 -36.50 -14.95 -13.05
CA LEU A 857 -37.58 -13.97 -13.07
C LEU A 857 -37.54 -13.17 -11.76
N PRO A 858 -37.60 -11.83 -11.81
CA PRO A 858 -37.54 -11.01 -10.61
C PRO A 858 -38.79 -11.22 -9.75
N TYR A 859 -38.70 -10.87 -8.47
CA TYR A 859 -39.85 -10.92 -7.57
C TYR A 859 -41.03 -10.11 -8.14
N GLY A 860 -42.22 -10.71 -8.16
CA GLY A 860 -43.41 -10.06 -8.70
C GLY A 860 -43.43 -9.93 -10.22
N TYR A 861 -42.64 -10.72 -10.97
CA TYR A 861 -42.67 -10.76 -12.44
C TYR A 861 -44.11 -10.80 -12.99
N ASP A 862 -44.44 -9.82 -13.82
CA ASP A 862 -45.74 -9.63 -14.47
C ASP A 862 -45.56 -9.77 -15.99
N PRO A 863 -46.18 -10.76 -16.66
CA PRO A 863 -46.07 -10.91 -18.10
C PRO A 863 -46.61 -9.72 -18.92
N ASN A 864 -47.27 -8.74 -18.29
CA ASN A 864 -47.75 -7.52 -18.95
C ASN A 864 -46.78 -6.32 -18.79
N LYS A 865 -45.72 -6.45 -17.99
CA LYS A 865 -44.67 -5.44 -17.85
C LYS A 865 -43.46 -5.82 -18.70
N LYS A 866 -42.80 -4.86 -19.33
CA LYS A 866 -41.57 -5.06 -20.10
C LYS A 866 -40.36 -5.03 -19.18
N TYR A 867 -39.40 -5.93 -19.40
CA TYR A 867 -38.19 -6.07 -18.58
C TYR A 867 -36.93 -6.02 -19.45
N ASN A 868 -35.87 -5.37 -18.93
CA ASN A 868 -34.51 -5.54 -19.45
C ASN A 868 -34.07 -6.99 -19.28
N ILE A 869 -33.15 -7.46 -20.14
CA ILE A 869 -32.68 -8.84 -20.12
C ILE A 869 -31.16 -8.94 -20.15
N PHE A 870 -30.60 -9.73 -19.24
CA PHE A 870 -29.17 -10.02 -19.14
C PHE A 870 -28.87 -11.50 -19.39
N TYR A 871 -28.12 -11.80 -20.43
CA TYR A 871 -27.64 -13.14 -20.73
C TYR A 871 -26.26 -13.36 -20.12
N LEU A 872 -26.12 -14.35 -19.26
CA LEU A 872 -24.88 -14.61 -18.51
C LEU A 872 -24.36 -16.03 -18.74
N MET A 873 -23.17 -16.12 -19.34
CA MET A 873 -22.54 -17.38 -19.74
C MET A 873 -21.59 -17.93 -18.67
N HIS A 874 -21.66 -19.24 -18.45
CA HIS A 874 -20.76 -19.96 -17.55
C HIS A 874 -19.32 -20.10 -18.11
N GLY A 875 -18.37 -20.49 -17.26
CA GLY A 875 -16.97 -20.75 -17.60
C GLY A 875 -16.69 -22.15 -18.17
N GLY A 876 -15.40 -22.48 -18.33
CA GLY A 876 -14.96 -23.76 -18.87
C GLY A 876 -15.19 -24.91 -17.89
N GLY A 877 -15.73 -26.05 -18.35
CA GLY A 877 -16.03 -27.20 -17.50
C GLY A 877 -17.30 -27.07 -16.65
N GLU A 878 -18.04 -25.97 -16.81
CA GLU A 878 -19.28 -25.65 -16.11
C GLU A 878 -20.51 -25.86 -17.01
N ASN A 879 -21.72 -25.52 -16.55
CA ASN A 879 -22.95 -25.59 -17.36
C ASN A 879 -23.97 -24.50 -16.95
N GLU A 880 -25.16 -24.50 -17.56
CA GLU A 880 -26.21 -23.50 -17.35
C GLU A 880 -26.68 -23.35 -15.89
N ASN A 881 -26.39 -24.33 -15.02
CA ASN A 881 -26.82 -24.33 -13.62
C ASN A 881 -25.79 -23.72 -12.66
N THR A 882 -24.54 -23.52 -13.09
CA THR A 882 -23.44 -23.13 -12.19
C THR A 882 -23.72 -21.79 -11.51
N ILE A 883 -24.17 -20.80 -12.27
CA ILE A 883 -24.37 -19.42 -11.83
C ILE A 883 -25.40 -19.31 -10.69
N PHE A 884 -26.42 -20.17 -10.70
CA PHE A 884 -27.46 -20.21 -9.66
C PHE A 884 -27.29 -21.37 -8.68
N SER A 885 -26.15 -22.06 -8.71
CA SER A 885 -25.84 -23.10 -7.75
C SER A 885 -25.61 -22.52 -6.34
N ASN A 886 -25.65 -23.40 -5.34
CA ASN A 886 -25.41 -23.03 -3.94
C ASN A 886 -23.96 -22.57 -3.67
N ASP A 887 -23.04 -22.75 -4.61
CA ASP A 887 -21.66 -22.27 -4.50
C ASP A 887 -21.56 -20.79 -4.93
N VAL A 888 -22.24 -20.44 -6.02
CA VAL A 888 -22.18 -19.08 -6.58
C VAL A 888 -23.22 -18.14 -5.95
N ASN A 889 -24.46 -18.60 -5.79
CA ASN A 889 -25.60 -17.86 -5.22
C ASN A 889 -25.89 -16.50 -5.87
N LEU A 890 -25.68 -16.34 -7.18
CA LEU A 890 -25.92 -15.04 -7.84
C LEU A 890 -27.38 -14.57 -7.75
N HIS A 891 -28.34 -15.50 -7.71
CA HIS A 891 -29.76 -15.16 -7.56
C HIS A 891 -30.04 -14.40 -6.26
N LEU A 892 -29.32 -14.67 -5.17
CA LEU A 892 -29.49 -13.94 -3.91
C LEU A 892 -28.99 -12.50 -4.02
N ILE A 893 -27.89 -12.28 -4.74
CA ILE A 893 -27.37 -10.94 -5.03
C ILE A 893 -28.40 -10.15 -5.85
N LEU A 894 -28.92 -10.75 -6.92
CA LEU A 894 -29.94 -10.12 -7.78
C LEU A 894 -31.21 -9.78 -7.00
N ASP A 895 -31.70 -10.70 -6.16
CA ASP A 895 -32.89 -10.47 -5.33
C ASP A 895 -32.73 -9.25 -4.42
N HIS A 896 -31.55 -9.09 -3.79
CA HIS A 896 -31.28 -7.96 -2.90
C HIS A 896 -31.07 -6.65 -3.67
N MET A 897 -30.34 -6.69 -4.79
CA MET A 897 -30.16 -5.50 -5.63
C MET A 897 -31.49 -4.96 -6.14
N ILE A 898 -32.41 -5.84 -6.55
CA ILE A 898 -33.75 -5.46 -6.99
C ILE A 898 -34.59 -4.93 -5.81
N MET A 899 -34.59 -5.64 -4.68
CA MET A 899 -35.36 -5.23 -3.49
C MET A 899 -34.92 -3.86 -2.96
N ASN A 900 -33.62 -3.58 -2.98
CA ASN A 900 -33.05 -2.34 -2.47
C ASN A 900 -33.11 -1.19 -3.48
N GLY A 901 -33.50 -1.48 -4.73
CA GLY A 901 -33.57 -0.48 -5.80
C GLY A 901 -32.22 -0.15 -6.42
N ASP A 902 -31.19 -0.98 -6.19
CA ASP A 902 -29.87 -0.84 -6.80
C ASP A 902 -29.93 -1.08 -8.31
N ILE A 903 -30.84 -1.97 -8.75
CA ILE A 903 -31.18 -2.20 -10.16
C ILE A 903 -32.69 -2.31 -10.34
N GLU A 904 -33.17 -1.98 -11.54
CA GLU A 904 -34.55 -2.28 -11.90
C GLU A 904 -34.78 -3.79 -11.99
N PRO A 905 -35.99 -4.29 -11.67
CA PRO A 905 -36.37 -5.67 -11.93
C PRO A 905 -36.04 -6.07 -13.38
N MET A 906 -35.29 -7.17 -13.56
CA MET A 906 -34.86 -7.63 -14.87
C MET A 906 -34.82 -9.16 -14.97
N ILE A 907 -34.83 -9.68 -16.20
CA ILE A 907 -34.72 -11.11 -16.49
C ILE A 907 -33.24 -11.47 -16.66
N VAL A 908 -32.79 -12.55 -16.02
CA VAL A 908 -31.41 -13.06 -16.21
C VAL A 908 -31.45 -14.48 -16.77
N VAL A 909 -30.76 -14.71 -17.87
CA VAL A 909 -30.77 -16.00 -18.59
C VAL A 909 -29.38 -16.60 -18.60
N THR A 910 -29.27 -17.88 -18.22
CA THR A 910 -28.01 -18.61 -18.23
C THR A 910 -28.05 -19.72 -19.29
N PRO A 911 -27.61 -19.46 -20.53
CA PRO A 911 -27.49 -20.49 -21.56
C PRO A 911 -26.23 -21.34 -21.37
N THR A 912 -26.03 -22.34 -22.24
CA THR A 912 -24.80 -23.14 -22.26
C THR A 912 -24.23 -23.29 -23.67
N PHE A 913 -22.93 -23.05 -23.81
CA PHE A 913 -22.21 -23.38 -25.04
C PHE A 913 -21.82 -24.87 -25.12
N ASN A 914 -22.12 -25.68 -24.11
CA ASN A 914 -21.77 -27.10 -24.11
C ASN A 914 -22.66 -27.90 -25.07
N GLY A 915 -22.05 -28.89 -25.73
CA GLY A 915 -22.76 -29.86 -26.55
C GLY A 915 -22.94 -29.43 -28.02
N GLY A 916 -22.95 -30.46 -28.89
CA GLY A 916 -23.25 -30.36 -30.32
C GLY A 916 -22.38 -29.38 -31.12
N ASN A 917 -21.04 -29.48 -31.10
CA ASN A 917 -20.14 -28.59 -31.87
C ASN A 917 -20.26 -27.07 -31.57
N CYS A 918 -21.00 -26.70 -30.52
CA CYS A 918 -20.98 -25.36 -29.97
C CYS A 918 -19.76 -25.19 -29.05
N THR A 919 -19.13 -24.02 -29.11
CA THR A 919 -17.98 -23.60 -28.29
C THR A 919 -18.18 -22.15 -27.86
N ALA A 920 -17.39 -21.68 -26.89
CA ALA A 920 -17.40 -20.27 -26.51
C ALA A 920 -17.22 -19.32 -27.71
N GLN A 921 -16.33 -19.67 -28.66
CA GLN A 921 -16.02 -18.82 -29.83
C GLN A 921 -17.13 -18.77 -30.89
N ASN A 922 -18.03 -19.75 -30.95
CA ASN A 922 -19.07 -19.83 -31.98
C ASN A 922 -20.50 -19.78 -31.42
N PHE A 923 -20.67 -19.67 -30.10
CA PHE A 923 -21.97 -19.63 -29.43
C PHE A 923 -22.89 -18.51 -29.94
N TYR A 924 -22.32 -17.39 -30.44
CA TYR A 924 -23.08 -16.28 -31.01
C TYR A 924 -24.09 -16.71 -32.09
N ARG A 925 -23.84 -17.81 -32.82
CA ARG A 925 -24.78 -18.35 -33.81
C ARG A 925 -26.03 -18.92 -33.16
N GLU A 926 -25.85 -19.77 -32.15
CA GLU A 926 -26.95 -20.36 -31.38
C GLU A 926 -27.68 -19.28 -30.56
N PHE A 927 -26.93 -18.31 -30.04
CA PHE A 927 -27.48 -17.16 -29.33
C PHE A 927 -28.47 -16.39 -30.20
N ARG A 928 -28.05 -16.06 -31.42
CA ARG A 928 -28.82 -15.28 -32.39
C ARG A 928 -30.01 -16.04 -32.99
N GLU A 929 -29.80 -17.30 -33.38
CA GLU A 929 -30.79 -18.08 -34.13
C GLU A 929 -31.81 -18.79 -33.24
N ASN A 930 -31.46 -19.10 -31.99
CA ASN A 930 -32.33 -19.90 -31.11
C ASN A 930 -32.54 -19.31 -29.73
N VAL A 931 -31.49 -18.89 -29.02
CA VAL A 931 -31.63 -18.48 -27.61
C VAL A 931 -32.48 -17.22 -27.47
N ILE A 932 -32.14 -16.14 -28.20
CA ILE A 932 -32.92 -14.90 -28.15
C ILE A 932 -34.36 -15.15 -28.61
N PRO A 933 -34.63 -15.71 -29.81
CA PRO A 933 -36.01 -15.93 -30.25
C PRO A 933 -36.82 -16.85 -29.32
N PHE A 934 -36.18 -17.86 -28.73
CA PHE A 934 -36.87 -18.77 -27.80
C PHE A 934 -37.27 -18.08 -26.50
N VAL A 935 -36.33 -17.37 -25.87
CA VAL A 935 -36.57 -16.70 -24.59
C VAL A 935 -37.55 -15.55 -24.77
N GLU A 936 -37.29 -14.68 -25.75
CA GLU A 936 -38.02 -13.42 -25.87
C GLU A 936 -39.37 -13.57 -26.56
N SER A 937 -39.67 -14.73 -27.16
CA SER A 937 -41.07 -15.09 -27.50
C SER A 937 -41.90 -15.57 -26.30
N LYS A 938 -41.25 -15.94 -25.20
CA LYS A 938 -41.90 -16.56 -24.03
C LYS A 938 -42.02 -15.62 -22.84
N TYR A 939 -41.02 -14.75 -22.63
CA TYR A 939 -40.97 -13.83 -21.51
C TYR A 939 -41.11 -12.39 -21.98
N SER A 940 -41.71 -11.55 -21.13
CA SER A 940 -42.03 -10.16 -21.45
C SER A 940 -40.75 -9.33 -21.41
N THR A 941 -40.24 -9.02 -22.59
CA THR A 941 -39.06 -8.18 -22.83
C THR A 941 -39.45 -7.04 -23.76
N TYR A 942 -38.55 -6.06 -23.92
CA TYR A 942 -38.74 -4.94 -24.85
C TYR A 942 -38.73 -5.34 -26.33
N ALA A 943 -38.43 -6.61 -26.68
CA ALA A 943 -38.61 -7.08 -28.05
C ALA A 943 -40.11 -7.21 -28.39
N GLU A 944 -40.59 -6.43 -29.36
CA GLU A 944 -41.97 -6.51 -29.84
C GLU A 944 -42.22 -7.72 -30.76
N SER A 945 -41.17 -8.27 -31.36
CA SER A 945 -41.24 -9.53 -32.09
C SER A 945 -39.89 -10.25 -32.10
N THR A 946 -39.90 -11.54 -32.41
CA THR A 946 -38.68 -12.35 -32.56
C THR A 946 -38.13 -12.38 -33.98
N THR A 947 -38.57 -11.45 -34.83
CA THR A 947 -37.93 -11.19 -36.12
C THR A 947 -36.56 -10.54 -35.90
N PRO A 948 -35.61 -10.65 -36.85
CA PRO A 948 -34.33 -9.95 -36.76
C PRO A 948 -34.46 -8.45 -36.49
N GLU A 949 -35.41 -7.80 -37.14
CA GLU A 949 -35.68 -6.37 -36.99
C GLU A 949 -36.25 -6.06 -35.60
N GLY A 950 -37.19 -6.87 -35.11
CA GLY A 950 -37.77 -6.70 -33.77
C GLY A 950 -36.76 -6.92 -32.63
N ILE A 951 -35.85 -7.88 -32.79
CA ILE A 951 -34.76 -8.12 -31.82
C ILE A 951 -33.73 -6.99 -31.84
N ALA A 952 -33.39 -6.50 -33.03
CA ALA A 952 -32.46 -5.39 -33.21
C ALA A 952 -33.02 -4.09 -32.64
N ALA A 953 -34.31 -3.81 -32.82
CA ALA A 953 -34.96 -2.62 -32.29
C ALA A 953 -34.87 -2.52 -30.75
N SER A 954 -34.84 -3.65 -30.05
CA SER A 954 -34.76 -3.69 -28.58
C SER A 954 -33.35 -3.91 -28.04
N ARG A 955 -32.29 -3.71 -28.86
CA ARG A 955 -30.91 -4.06 -28.49
C ARG A 955 -30.39 -3.35 -27.24
N MET A 956 -30.87 -2.12 -26.98
CA MET A 956 -30.50 -1.33 -25.80
C MET A 956 -31.21 -1.78 -24.51
N HIS A 957 -32.06 -2.80 -24.59
CA HIS A 957 -32.64 -3.50 -23.43
C HIS A 957 -32.01 -4.89 -23.21
N ARG A 958 -30.89 -5.17 -23.89
CA ARG A 958 -30.20 -6.46 -23.87
C ARG A 958 -28.72 -6.33 -23.52
N ALA A 959 -28.30 -7.09 -22.50
CA ALA A 959 -26.91 -7.23 -22.10
C ALA A 959 -26.41 -8.68 -22.25
N PHE A 960 -25.12 -8.85 -22.51
CA PHE A 960 -24.45 -10.15 -22.52
C PHE A 960 -23.15 -10.13 -21.72
N GLY A 961 -22.94 -11.12 -20.86
CA GLY A 961 -21.72 -11.25 -20.07
C GLY A 961 -21.33 -12.70 -19.82
N GLY A 962 -20.16 -12.91 -19.21
CA GLY A 962 -19.71 -14.25 -18.87
C GLY A 962 -18.33 -14.29 -18.24
N PHE A 963 -18.07 -15.38 -17.52
CA PHE A 963 -16.82 -15.61 -16.78
C PHE A 963 -15.89 -16.57 -17.51
N SER A 964 -14.58 -16.30 -17.53
CA SER A 964 -13.57 -17.22 -18.09
C SER A 964 -13.85 -17.53 -19.57
N MET A 965 -14.05 -18.79 -19.96
CA MET A 965 -14.54 -19.12 -21.31
C MET A 965 -15.88 -18.46 -21.67
N GLY A 966 -16.70 -18.08 -20.68
CA GLY A 966 -17.88 -17.24 -20.88
C GLY A 966 -17.55 -15.80 -21.28
N ALA A 967 -16.42 -15.24 -20.83
CA ALA A 967 -15.94 -13.93 -21.29
C ALA A 967 -15.47 -14.02 -22.74
N VAL A 968 -14.85 -15.13 -23.15
CA VAL A 968 -14.53 -15.42 -24.55
C VAL A 968 -15.80 -15.42 -25.41
N ALA A 969 -16.87 -16.06 -24.91
CA ALA A 969 -18.18 -16.03 -25.57
C ALA A 969 -18.77 -14.61 -25.62
N THR A 970 -18.56 -13.80 -24.58
CA THR A 970 -18.99 -12.39 -24.54
C THR A 970 -18.32 -11.58 -25.65
N TRP A 971 -16.99 -11.69 -25.80
CA TRP A 971 -16.29 -11.03 -26.90
C TRP A 971 -16.70 -11.55 -28.27
N ALA A 972 -17.00 -12.85 -28.40
CA ALA A 972 -17.49 -13.42 -29.65
C ALA A 972 -18.91 -12.93 -29.99
N VAL A 973 -19.80 -12.80 -29.02
CA VAL A 973 -21.13 -12.22 -29.17
C VAL A 973 -21.01 -10.73 -29.53
N MET A 974 -20.14 -9.97 -28.87
CA MET A 974 -19.91 -8.58 -29.23
C MET A 974 -19.52 -8.44 -30.70
N VAL A 975 -18.45 -9.10 -31.14
CA VAL A 975 -17.95 -8.97 -32.52
C VAL A 975 -18.97 -9.42 -33.60
N ASN A 976 -19.96 -10.25 -33.26
CA ASN A 976 -20.90 -10.83 -34.24
C ASN A 976 -22.38 -10.47 -34.02
N CYS A 977 -22.72 -9.77 -32.94
CA CYS A 977 -24.11 -9.48 -32.56
C CYS A 977 -24.28 -8.07 -31.97
N LEU A 978 -23.42 -7.10 -32.33
CA LEU A 978 -23.55 -5.68 -31.95
C LEU A 978 -24.91 -5.08 -32.34
N ASP A 979 -25.53 -5.60 -33.39
CA ASP A 979 -26.87 -5.21 -33.84
C ASP A 979 -27.99 -5.74 -32.93
N TYR A 980 -27.73 -6.75 -32.10
CA TYR A 980 -28.72 -7.35 -31.19
C TYR A 980 -28.44 -7.03 -29.71
N VAL A 981 -27.25 -6.60 -29.32
CA VAL A 981 -26.87 -6.40 -27.90
C VAL A 981 -26.20 -5.05 -27.72
N GLY A 982 -26.72 -4.25 -26.77
CA GLY A 982 -26.18 -2.95 -26.40
C GLY A 982 -25.04 -2.99 -25.37
N TYR A 983 -25.09 -3.94 -24.43
CA TYR A 983 -24.21 -3.93 -23.26
C TYR A 983 -23.43 -5.24 -23.11
N PHE A 984 -22.14 -5.13 -22.78
CA PHE A 984 -21.22 -6.27 -22.71
C PHE A 984 -20.42 -6.29 -21.40
N MET A 985 -20.42 -7.44 -20.71
CA MET A 985 -19.75 -7.62 -19.42
C MET A 985 -18.80 -8.84 -19.45
N PRO A 986 -17.60 -8.71 -20.05
CA PRO A 986 -16.61 -9.78 -20.05
C PRO A 986 -15.88 -9.85 -18.70
N LEU A 987 -15.91 -11.00 -18.04
CA LEU A 987 -15.38 -11.20 -16.69
C LEU A 987 -14.23 -12.23 -16.70
N SER A 988 -13.01 -11.79 -16.39
CA SER A 988 -11.81 -12.64 -16.30
C SER A 988 -11.56 -13.53 -17.54
N GLY A 989 -11.57 -12.95 -18.74
CA GLY A 989 -11.15 -13.64 -19.98
C GLY A 989 -11.04 -12.71 -21.18
N ASP A 990 -10.06 -12.99 -22.05
CA ASP A 990 -9.69 -12.18 -23.20
C ASP A 990 -10.35 -12.68 -24.50
N HIS A 991 -10.26 -11.88 -25.57
CA HIS A 991 -10.75 -12.25 -26.88
C HIS A 991 -9.79 -13.25 -27.55
N TRP A 992 -10.33 -14.35 -28.09
CA TRP A 992 -9.51 -15.41 -28.71
C TRP A 992 -9.31 -15.29 -30.22
N SER A 993 -9.74 -14.19 -30.86
CA SER A 993 -9.37 -13.90 -32.25
C SER A 993 -8.13 -13.00 -32.26
N GLY A 994 -7.00 -13.54 -32.71
CA GLY A 994 -5.71 -12.83 -32.77
C GLY A 994 -4.62 -13.50 -31.94
N ASN A 995 -3.36 -13.27 -32.29
CA ASN A 995 -2.20 -13.90 -31.63
C ASN A 995 -1.53 -12.99 -30.59
N SER A 996 -1.89 -11.71 -30.55
CA SER A 996 -1.37 -10.71 -29.61
C SER A 996 -2.49 -9.85 -29.02
N ALA A 997 -2.20 -9.15 -27.92
CA ALA A 997 -3.13 -8.18 -27.33
C ALA A 997 -3.59 -7.11 -28.33
N HIS A 998 -2.66 -6.69 -29.20
CA HIS A 998 -2.93 -5.77 -30.30
C HIS A 998 -3.92 -6.37 -31.30
N ASP A 999 -3.67 -7.57 -31.83
CA ASP A 999 -4.57 -8.21 -32.81
C ASP A 999 -5.99 -8.38 -32.26
N LYS A 1000 -6.09 -8.71 -30.96
CA LYS A 1000 -7.35 -8.93 -30.25
C LYS A 1000 -8.15 -7.64 -30.13
N ALA A 1001 -7.53 -6.55 -29.67
CA ALA A 1001 -8.17 -5.24 -29.54
C ALA A 1001 -8.62 -4.69 -30.90
N TYR A 1002 -7.78 -4.80 -31.93
CA TYR A 1002 -8.11 -4.35 -33.28
C TYR A 1002 -9.19 -5.20 -33.96
N SER A 1003 -9.28 -6.50 -33.65
CA SER A 1003 -10.39 -7.35 -34.11
C SER A 1003 -11.74 -6.82 -33.61
N ILE A 1004 -11.80 -6.38 -32.35
CA ILE A 1004 -12.99 -5.79 -31.73
C ILE A 1004 -13.31 -4.43 -32.35
N ALA A 1005 -12.32 -3.52 -32.41
CA ALA A 1005 -12.49 -2.20 -33.03
C ALA A 1005 -12.97 -2.30 -34.48
N SER A 1006 -12.38 -3.21 -35.27
CA SER A 1006 -12.80 -3.45 -36.65
C SER A 1006 -14.23 -3.97 -36.76
N ALA A 1007 -14.75 -4.66 -35.74
CA ALA A 1007 -16.13 -5.13 -35.73
C ALA A 1007 -17.12 -4.00 -35.48
N ILE A 1008 -16.77 -3.07 -34.59
CA ILE A 1008 -17.52 -1.83 -34.33
C ILE A 1008 -17.54 -0.95 -35.59
N ASP A 1009 -16.38 -0.74 -36.22
CA ASP A 1009 -16.33 0.07 -37.45
C ASP A 1009 -17.20 -0.52 -38.58
N ARG A 1010 -17.29 -1.86 -38.65
CA ARG A 1010 -18.16 -2.56 -39.62
C ARG A 1010 -19.64 -2.49 -39.26
N SER A 1011 -20.00 -2.37 -37.98
CA SER A 1011 -21.40 -2.25 -37.58
C SER A 1011 -21.96 -0.85 -37.87
N GLY A 1012 -21.09 0.16 -37.95
CA GLY A 1012 -21.48 1.55 -38.18
C GLY A 1012 -22.11 2.23 -36.97
N LEU A 1013 -22.03 1.58 -35.79
CA LEU A 1013 -22.55 2.13 -34.54
C LEU A 1013 -21.63 3.24 -34.01
N SER A 1014 -22.22 4.29 -33.49
CA SER A 1014 -21.51 5.33 -32.74
C SER A 1014 -21.13 4.84 -31.34
N LYS A 1015 -20.21 5.55 -30.69
CA LYS A 1015 -19.74 5.20 -29.33
C LYS A 1015 -20.84 5.21 -28.27
N ARG A 1016 -21.99 5.83 -28.54
CA ARG A 1016 -23.14 5.90 -27.63
C ARG A 1016 -24.13 4.75 -27.81
N GLU A 1017 -23.81 3.79 -28.67
CA GLU A 1017 -24.71 2.70 -28.99
C GLU A 1017 -24.16 1.33 -28.54
N TYR A 1018 -23.00 1.26 -27.89
CA TYR A 1018 -22.49 0.02 -27.30
C TYR A 1018 -21.66 0.32 -26.06
N PHE A 1019 -21.82 -0.48 -25.01
CA PHE A 1019 -21.21 -0.22 -23.70
C PHE A 1019 -20.52 -1.47 -23.17
N ILE A 1020 -19.30 -1.31 -22.65
CA ILE A 1020 -18.45 -2.43 -22.20
C ILE A 1020 -17.94 -2.14 -20.80
N LEU A 1021 -18.28 -3.01 -19.85
CA LEU A 1021 -17.70 -3.00 -18.51
C LEU A 1021 -17.01 -4.35 -18.25
N ALA A 1022 -15.70 -4.36 -18.45
CA ALA A 1022 -14.86 -5.53 -18.22
C ALA A 1022 -14.40 -5.58 -16.75
N ALA A 1023 -14.24 -6.77 -16.18
CA ALA A 1023 -13.70 -6.91 -14.83
C ALA A 1023 -12.85 -8.16 -14.63
N THR A 1024 -11.88 -8.09 -13.73
CA THR A 1024 -11.01 -9.23 -13.34
C THR A 1024 -10.33 -8.95 -12.00
N GLY A 1025 -9.82 -9.98 -11.34
CA GLY A 1025 -8.92 -9.81 -10.20
C GLY A 1025 -7.48 -9.56 -10.64
N SER A 1026 -6.67 -8.87 -9.83
CA SER A 1026 -5.25 -8.60 -10.13
C SER A 1026 -4.34 -9.84 -10.01
N GLU A 1027 -4.80 -10.88 -9.30
CA GLU A 1027 -4.12 -12.18 -9.17
C GLU A 1027 -4.83 -13.28 -9.97
N ASP A 1028 -5.83 -12.91 -10.78
CA ASP A 1028 -6.56 -13.84 -11.63
C ASP A 1028 -5.63 -14.41 -12.72
N ILE A 1029 -5.69 -15.72 -12.98
CA ILE A 1029 -4.89 -16.37 -14.04
C ILE A 1029 -5.16 -15.78 -15.43
N ALA A 1030 -6.32 -15.16 -15.62
CA ALA A 1030 -6.69 -14.47 -16.84
C ALA A 1030 -6.12 -13.04 -16.92
N TYR A 1031 -5.73 -12.43 -15.79
CA TYR A 1031 -5.22 -11.04 -15.73
C TYR A 1031 -4.09 -10.76 -16.72
N PRO A 1032 -3.04 -11.62 -16.85
CA PRO A 1032 -1.96 -11.39 -17.80
C PRO A 1032 -2.38 -11.40 -19.28
N ASN A 1033 -3.58 -11.93 -19.59
CA ASN A 1033 -4.11 -11.95 -20.95
C ASN A 1033 -5.15 -10.84 -21.18
N VAL A 1034 -5.96 -10.53 -20.16
CA VAL A 1034 -7.01 -9.50 -20.23
C VAL A 1034 -6.42 -8.10 -20.18
N ALA A 1035 -5.56 -7.80 -19.20
CA ALA A 1035 -5.04 -6.45 -18.98
C ALA A 1035 -4.31 -5.90 -20.22
N PRO A 1036 -3.41 -6.64 -20.90
CA PRO A 1036 -2.77 -6.14 -22.11
C PRO A 1036 -3.75 -5.83 -23.26
N GLN A 1037 -4.81 -6.62 -23.43
CA GLN A 1037 -5.84 -6.34 -24.45
C GLN A 1037 -6.57 -5.03 -24.13
N ILE A 1038 -6.94 -4.84 -22.86
CA ILE A 1038 -7.64 -3.64 -22.39
C ILE A 1038 -6.78 -2.39 -22.54
N GLU A 1039 -5.49 -2.46 -22.20
CA GLU A 1039 -4.58 -1.32 -22.37
C GLU A 1039 -4.46 -0.90 -23.83
N VAL A 1040 -4.47 -1.84 -24.78
CA VAL A 1040 -4.54 -1.48 -26.19
C VAL A 1040 -5.89 -0.84 -26.53
N MET A 1041 -7.01 -1.40 -26.05
CA MET A 1041 -8.34 -0.83 -26.30
C MET A 1041 -8.46 0.63 -25.81
N LYS A 1042 -7.87 0.99 -24.66
CA LYS A 1042 -7.85 2.38 -24.15
C LYS A 1042 -7.22 3.39 -25.13
N THR A 1043 -6.38 2.94 -26.06
CA THR A 1043 -5.72 3.79 -27.05
C THR A 1043 -6.48 3.92 -28.37
N LEU A 1044 -7.54 3.12 -28.57
CA LEU A 1044 -8.27 3.07 -29.84
C LEU A 1044 -9.45 4.05 -29.83
N PRO A 1045 -9.71 4.74 -30.94
CA PRO A 1045 -10.72 5.79 -31.00
C PRO A 1045 -12.14 5.27 -30.78
N GLN A 1046 -12.41 3.97 -30.88
CA GLN A 1046 -13.72 3.37 -30.63
C GLN A 1046 -14.08 3.29 -29.13
N PHE A 1047 -13.15 3.56 -28.22
CA PHE A 1047 -13.38 3.41 -26.78
C PHE A 1047 -13.05 4.69 -26.02
N ASP A 1048 -14.05 5.25 -25.36
CA ASP A 1048 -13.90 6.35 -24.42
C ASP A 1048 -13.87 5.75 -23.01
N TYR A 1049 -12.68 5.73 -22.40
CA TYR A 1049 -12.43 5.04 -21.15
C TYR A 1049 -12.95 5.83 -19.94
N THR A 1050 -14.10 5.42 -19.43
CA THR A 1050 -14.72 5.97 -18.21
C THR A 1050 -15.83 5.05 -17.72
N SER A 1051 -16.02 4.98 -16.40
CA SER A 1051 -17.18 4.30 -15.80
C SER A 1051 -18.47 5.14 -15.89
N ASP A 1052 -18.37 6.41 -16.26
CA ASP A 1052 -19.52 7.25 -16.59
C ASP A 1052 -19.94 7.05 -18.04
N PHE A 1053 -20.90 6.14 -18.25
CA PHE A 1053 -21.39 5.81 -19.59
C PHE A 1053 -22.25 6.90 -20.23
N SER A 1054 -22.65 7.94 -19.48
CA SER A 1054 -23.13 9.19 -20.10
C SER A 1054 -22.01 9.94 -20.84
N LYS A 1055 -20.74 9.68 -20.49
CA LYS A 1055 -19.54 10.36 -21.04
C LYS A 1055 -18.59 9.48 -21.83
N GLY A 1056 -18.62 8.17 -21.65
CA GLY A 1056 -17.93 7.22 -22.52
C GLY A 1056 -18.66 5.91 -22.65
N ASN A 1057 -17.93 4.84 -22.97
CA ASN A 1057 -18.56 3.57 -23.35
C ASN A 1057 -17.73 2.33 -22.99
N PHE A 1058 -16.61 2.51 -22.31
CA PHE A 1058 -15.70 1.44 -21.97
C PHE A 1058 -15.08 1.65 -20.59
N TYR A 1059 -15.15 0.63 -19.74
CA TYR A 1059 -14.48 0.63 -18.46
C TYR A 1059 -13.90 -0.73 -18.10
N PHE A 1060 -12.87 -0.72 -17.26
CA PHE A 1060 -12.18 -1.91 -16.79
C PHE A 1060 -11.96 -1.84 -15.28
N LEU A 1061 -12.64 -2.72 -14.56
CA LEU A 1061 -12.60 -2.82 -13.11
C LEU A 1061 -11.63 -3.93 -12.68
N VAL A 1062 -10.57 -3.56 -11.96
CA VAL A 1062 -9.58 -4.50 -11.43
C VAL A 1062 -9.77 -4.64 -9.93
N ALA A 1063 -10.06 -5.85 -9.47
CA ALA A 1063 -10.21 -6.15 -8.04
C ALA A 1063 -8.87 -6.60 -7.43
N PRO A 1064 -8.30 -5.87 -6.45
CA PRO A 1064 -7.00 -6.20 -5.88
C PRO A 1064 -7.00 -7.55 -5.15
N GLY A 1065 -6.01 -8.39 -5.44
CA GLY A 1065 -5.77 -9.66 -4.73
C GLY A 1065 -6.73 -10.80 -5.05
N LEU A 1066 -7.70 -10.60 -5.95
CA LEU A 1066 -8.70 -11.64 -6.25
C LEU A 1066 -8.25 -12.57 -7.36
N THR A 1067 -8.64 -13.85 -7.25
CA THR A 1067 -8.21 -14.95 -8.13
C THR A 1067 -9.37 -15.49 -8.98
N HIS A 1068 -9.12 -16.50 -9.83
CA HIS A 1068 -10.05 -17.00 -10.85
C HIS A 1068 -11.20 -17.87 -10.28
N TRP A 1069 -12.20 -17.25 -9.65
CA TRP A 1069 -13.32 -17.97 -9.02
C TRP A 1069 -14.65 -17.20 -9.02
N TRP A 1070 -15.77 -17.92 -9.23
CA TRP A 1070 -17.13 -17.35 -9.28
C TRP A 1070 -17.56 -16.57 -8.05
N GLY A 1071 -17.07 -16.94 -6.86
CA GLY A 1071 -17.41 -16.24 -5.63
C GLY A 1071 -16.88 -14.80 -5.59
N TYR A 1072 -15.85 -14.47 -6.38
CA TYR A 1072 -15.43 -13.09 -6.62
C TYR A 1072 -16.18 -12.45 -7.79
N VAL A 1073 -16.45 -13.22 -8.85
CA VAL A 1073 -17.14 -12.75 -10.06
C VAL A 1073 -18.54 -12.21 -9.77
N ARG A 1074 -19.28 -12.81 -8.84
CA ARG A 1074 -20.60 -12.27 -8.44
C ARG A 1074 -20.53 -10.85 -7.88
N HIS A 1075 -19.39 -10.46 -7.31
CA HIS A 1075 -19.15 -9.10 -6.83
C HIS A 1075 -18.82 -8.15 -8.00
N TYR A 1076 -18.14 -8.62 -9.04
CA TYR A 1076 -17.99 -7.83 -10.27
C TYR A 1076 -19.34 -7.51 -10.91
N ILE A 1077 -20.26 -8.49 -10.92
CA ILE A 1077 -21.63 -8.28 -11.42
C ILE A 1077 -22.40 -7.29 -10.56
N TYR A 1078 -22.23 -7.36 -9.23
CA TYR A 1078 -22.83 -6.40 -8.30
C TYR A 1078 -22.38 -4.96 -8.58
N ASP A 1079 -21.08 -4.73 -8.83
CA ASP A 1079 -20.56 -3.40 -9.14
C ASP A 1079 -20.93 -2.94 -10.56
N ALA A 1080 -20.97 -3.85 -11.53
CA ALA A 1080 -21.08 -3.51 -12.94
C ALA A 1080 -22.53 -3.38 -13.43
N LEU A 1081 -23.44 -4.25 -12.99
CA LEU A 1081 -24.80 -4.31 -13.50
C LEU A 1081 -25.64 -3.03 -13.25
N PRO A 1082 -25.46 -2.27 -12.15
CA PRO A 1082 -26.13 -0.99 -11.94
C PRO A 1082 -25.86 0.07 -13.00
N TYR A 1083 -24.80 -0.08 -13.81
CA TYR A 1083 -24.39 0.89 -14.82
C TYR A 1083 -25.02 0.61 -16.19
N PHE A 1084 -25.79 -0.47 -16.34
CA PHE A 1084 -26.37 -0.87 -17.61
C PHE A 1084 -27.83 -0.41 -17.72
N PHE A 1085 -28.29 -0.20 -18.96
CA PHE A 1085 -29.68 0.11 -19.34
C PHE A 1085 -30.17 1.52 -18.98
N HIS A 1086 -29.29 2.52 -19.08
CA HIS A 1086 -29.65 3.92 -18.80
C HIS A 1086 -29.51 4.82 -20.03
N GLU A 1087 -28.80 4.35 -21.06
CA GLU A 1087 -28.46 5.06 -22.30
C GLU A 1087 -29.39 4.67 -23.47
N GLY A 1088 -30.47 3.95 -23.16
CA GLY A 1088 -31.14 3.03 -24.08
C GLY A 1088 -32.65 3.07 -24.05
#